data_AF-A0A9P1DQG8-F1
#
_entry.id   AF-A0A9P1DQG8-F1
#
_cell.length_a   1.000
_cell.length_b   1.000
_cell.length_c   1.000
_cell.angle_alpha   90.00
_cell.angle_beta   90.00
_cell.angle_gamma   90.00
#
_symmetry.space_group_name_H-M   'P 1'
#
loop_
_entity.id
_entity.type
_entity.pdbx_description
1 polymer ?
#
loop_
_entity_poly.entity_id
_entity_poly.type
_entity_poly.pdbx_seq_one_letter_code
_entity_poly.pdbx_strand_id
1 'polypeptide(L)'
;MHLQVKRASGTCRDHYLSITSSGQRIIRRLELGKLWNFPKPSAGNLKLEVLRVAGSVQVVSPPGQRQFSVALPQQGIDLEVEILQQPGHPETPGGYPTSDSQEENGAYLAKHSIAEYLKVLVTSLLVEKPPDPFQWMREQLEGKIVASETLPIATVRRPPSFKGGACVITGPSGVGKSTLIKKLMAEFPDDFGFSVSHTTRDPRPGAQDGVDYHFVSRERMQSDIDAGFFVEHAEVHGNLYGTSIAAVQEVTKKGRVCLLDIDVQGAESVKKSTLSKTCSFVFFAPPTAAVLEQRLRGRGTETEERIQKRLTGSLRELSIYERNPDAWDLTLKWYNEQVEDAYQEFRTFLYDQIPKQPAGQIATVRRPPSFKGGACVITGPSGVGKSTLIKKLMAEFPDDFGFSVSHTTRDPRPGEQDGVDYHFVSRERMQSDIDAGLFVEHAEVHGNLYGTSIAAVQEVTKKGRVCLLDIDVQGAESVKKSTLSKTCSFVFFAPPTAAVLEQRLRGRGTETEERIQKRLTGSLRELSIYEGNPDAWDLTLKWYNEQVEDAYQEFRTFLYDQIPKQPAGQIATVRRPPSFKGGACVITGPSGVGKSTLIKKLMAEFPDDFGFSVSHTTRDPRPGEQDGVDYHFVSRERMQSDIDAGLFVEHAEVHGNLYGTSIAAVQEVTKKGRVCLLDIDVQGAESVRKSSLSKTCSFVFFAPPTAAVLEQRLRGRGTETEERIQKRLTGSLRELSIYEGNPDGWDLTLKWYNEQVEDAYQEFRTFLYDQIPKQPAGQIATVRRPPSFKGGACVITGPSGVGKSTLIKKLMAEFPDDFGFSVSHTTRDPRPGEQDGVDYHFVSRERMQSDIDAGLFVEHAEVHGNLYGTSIAAVQEVTKKGRVCLLDIDVQGAESVRKSSLSKICSFVFFAPPTAAVLEQRLRGRGTETEEKIQKRLARSLRELSIYEENPDAWDLTLKFYNEQGETAYQEFRTFLYDQIPKLPAGPIATVRGSPPIKGGCCVITGPSGVGKSTLIKKLLAEFPHDFGFSVSHTTRDPRPGEQDGVDYHFVTREQMKRDIDAGLFVEHAEVHGNLYGTSIAAVQDVMKKGRVCLLDIDVQGAESVRKSSLSKMCSFVFFAPPTAAVLEQRLRGRGTETEEKIQKRLAASLRELSIYEGNPDAWDLTLKFYNEQGEIAYKEFRAFLQSQIK
;
A
#
# COMPACT_ATOMS: atom_id res chain seq x y z
N MET A 1 29.35 21.76 -3.96
CA MET A 1 27.96 21.79 -4.49
C MET A 1 27.13 22.61 -3.52
N HIS A 2 26.16 23.40 -4.00
CA HIS A 2 25.24 24.13 -3.13
C HIS A 2 23.91 23.39 -3.07
N LEU A 3 23.41 23.10 -1.88
CA LEU A 3 22.15 22.40 -1.65
C LEU A 3 21.29 23.21 -0.68
N GLN A 4 20.02 23.42 -1.02
CA GLN A 4 19.07 24.18 -0.20
C GLN A 4 17.79 23.36 -0.01
N VAL A 5 17.43 23.11 1.24
CA VAL A 5 16.23 22.34 1.57
C VAL A 5 15.04 23.29 1.60
N LYS A 6 14.24 23.27 0.51
CA LYS A 6 12.98 24.00 0.41
C LYS A 6 11.81 23.14 0.90
N ARG A 7 10.76 23.76 1.43
CA ARG A 7 9.58 23.06 1.96
C ARG A 7 8.64 22.69 0.81
N ALA A 8 8.34 21.41 0.66
CA ALA A 8 7.20 20.94 -0.15
C ALA A 8 5.97 20.76 0.77
N SER A 9 6.10 19.91 1.78
CA SER A 9 5.13 19.74 2.88
C SER A 9 5.83 19.21 4.14
N GLY A 10 5.15 19.20 5.29
CA GLY A 10 5.64 18.57 6.53
C GLY A 10 6.59 19.40 7.41
N THR A 11 7.20 18.72 8.40
CA THR A 11 8.11 19.26 9.42
C THR A 11 9.43 18.49 9.42
N CYS A 12 10.57 19.20 9.52
CA CYS A 12 11.90 18.63 9.28
C CYS A 12 12.80 18.61 10.54
N ARG A 13 12.22 18.58 11.74
CA ARG A 13 13.00 18.46 12.98
C ARG A 13 13.61 17.06 13.10
N ASP A 14 14.78 16.99 13.73
CA ASP A 14 15.46 15.76 14.20
C ASP A 14 15.86 14.74 13.11
N HIS A 15 16.04 15.26 11.89
CA HIS A 15 16.61 14.54 10.77
C HIS A 15 17.94 15.18 10.31
N TYR A 16 18.80 14.37 9.69
CA TYR A 16 20.13 14.76 9.20
C TYR A 16 20.30 14.30 7.75
N LEU A 17 20.84 15.16 6.88
CA LEU A 17 21.16 14.81 5.49
C LEU A 17 22.64 14.44 5.40
N SER A 18 22.87 13.25 4.87
CA SER A 18 24.15 12.68 4.46
C SER A 18 24.37 12.96 2.97
N ILE A 19 25.54 13.47 2.63
CA ILE A 19 26.03 13.55 1.25
C ILE A 19 27.30 12.70 1.15
N THR A 20 27.28 11.69 0.28
CA THR A 20 28.47 10.88 -0.03
C THR A 20 28.95 11.21 -1.45
N SER A 21 30.22 11.56 -1.58
CA SER A 21 30.89 11.69 -2.88
C SER A 21 32.28 11.09 -2.79
N SER A 22 32.65 10.28 -3.79
CA SER A 22 34.05 9.88 -4.01
C SER A 22 34.71 9.26 -2.75
N GLY A 23 33.91 8.52 -1.97
CA GLY A 23 34.31 7.89 -0.70
C GLY A 23 34.03 8.70 0.58
N GLN A 24 33.95 10.04 0.53
CA GLN A 24 33.69 10.85 1.73
C GLN A 24 32.19 11.08 1.97
N ARG A 25 31.72 10.75 3.18
CA ARG A 25 30.37 11.00 3.69
C ARG A 25 30.36 12.21 4.62
N ILE A 26 29.60 13.25 4.31
CA ILE A 26 29.43 14.45 5.13
C ILE A 26 27.99 14.53 5.61
N ILE A 27 27.79 14.55 6.94
CA ILE A 27 26.46 14.55 7.57
C ILE A 27 26.20 15.91 8.25
N ARG A 28 24.99 16.46 8.10
CA ARG A 28 24.53 17.73 8.68
C ARG A 28 23.06 17.65 9.09
N ARG A 29 22.67 18.27 10.23
CA ARG A 29 21.25 18.35 10.69
C ARG A 29 20.44 19.16 9.70
N LEU A 30 19.30 18.65 9.25
CA LEU A 30 18.43 19.32 8.27
C LEU A 30 17.82 20.60 8.85
N GLU A 31 18.00 21.70 8.12
CA GLU A 31 17.55 23.04 8.49
C GLU A 31 16.91 23.72 7.27
N LEU A 32 15.59 23.95 7.34
CA LEU A 32 14.79 24.49 6.24
C LEU A 32 15.27 25.88 5.80
N GLY A 33 15.35 26.09 4.49
CA GLY A 33 15.76 27.35 3.86
C GLY A 33 17.27 27.65 3.90
N LYS A 34 18.05 26.98 4.75
CA LYS A 34 19.49 27.21 4.87
C LYS A 34 20.23 26.65 3.66
N LEU A 35 21.09 27.47 3.04
CA LEU A 35 21.94 27.06 1.94
C LEU A 35 23.19 26.35 2.49
N TRP A 36 23.48 25.15 2.03
CA TRP A 36 24.63 24.35 2.50
C TRP A 36 25.69 24.25 1.43
N ASN A 37 26.91 24.60 1.82
CA ASN A 37 28.09 24.61 0.96
C ASN A 37 28.90 23.34 1.19
N PHE A 38 28.76 22.37 0.29
CA PHE A 38 29.63 21.20 0.25
C PHE A 38 30.80 21.44 -0.71
N PRO A 39 31.91 20.70 -0.59
CA PRO A 39 32.96 20.67 -1.60
C PRO A 39 32.40 20.45 -3.02
N LYS A 40 33.13 20.89 -4.06
CA LYS A 40 32.85 20.41 -5.41
C LYS A 40 33.28 18.93 -5.47
N PRO A 41 32.40 17.99 -5.84
CA PRO A 41 32.78 16.60 -5.96
C PRO A 41 33.87 16.46 -7.04
N SER A 42 34.98 15.82 -6.71
CA SER A 42 35.94 15.33 -7.72
C SER A 42 35.25 14.20 -8.50
N ALA A 43 35.31 14.29 -9.83
CA ALA A 43 34.39 13.64 -10.76
C ALA A 43 34.04 12.17 -10.39
N GLY A 44 32.79 11.95 -9.98
CA GLY A 44 32.27 10.68 -9.50
C GLY A 44 30.82 10.81 -9.04
N ASN A 45 30.16 9.68 -8.79
CA ASN A 45 28.75 9.66 -8.41
C ASN A 45 28.52 10.24 -7.00
N LEU A 46 27.43 11.01 -6.85
CA LEU A 46 27.05 11.69 -5.62
C LEU A 46 25.73 11.10 -5.07
N LYS A 47 25.74 10.62 -3.82
CA LYS A 47 24.56 10.04 -3.14
C LYS A 47 24.06 10.99 -2.05
N LEU A 48 22.73 11.12 -1.93
CA LEU A 48 22.04 11.94 -0.93
C LEU A 48 21.10 11.05 -0.11
N GLU A 49 21.13 11.14 1.21
CA GLU A 49 20.37 10.27 2.13
C GLU A 49 19.90 11.04 3.37
N VAL A 50 18.69 10.78 3.86
CA VAL A 50 18.16 11.39 5.08
C VAL A 50 18.08 10.38 6.22
N LEU A 51 18.58 10.76 7.39
CA LEU A 51 18.75 9.95 8.60
C LEU A 51 17.98 10.58 9.77
N ARG A 52 17.71 9.81 10.83
CA ARG A 52 16.96 10.24 12.04
C ARG A 52 17.76 9.89 13.31
N VAL A 53 17.60 10.65 14.39
CA VAL A 53 18.38 10.48 15.64
C VAL A 53 17.77 9.41 16.57
N ALA A 54 18.61 8.67 17.29
CA ALA A 54 18.21 7.56 18.17
C ALA A 54 18.70 7.64 19.64
N GLY A 55 19.51 8.64 20.04
CA GLY A 55 19.96 8.81 21.43
C GLY A 55 21.20 9.70 21.60
N SER A 56 21.57 10.00 22.85
CA SER A 56 22.78 10.76 23.21
C SER A 56 23.19 10.60 24.68
N VAL A 57 24.49 10.63 24.97
CA VAL A 57 25.08 10.69 26.33
C VAL A 57 26.01 11.91 26.41
N GLN A 58 26.19 12.48 27.61
CA GLN A 58 27.06 13.64 27.85
C GLN A 58 28.22 13.29 28.80
N VAL A 59 29.40 13.85 28.52
CA VAL A 59 30.57 13.88 29.42
C VAL A 59 30.99 15.33 29.57
N VAL A 60 31.28 15.76 30.79
CA VAL A 60 31.64 17.15 31.11
C VAL A 60 33.10 17.24 31.54
N SER A 61 33.85 18.17 30.93
CA SER A 61 35.20 18.54 31.36
C SER A 61 35.35 20.06 31.32
N PRO A 62 35.73 20.73 32.42
CA PRO A 62 36.09 22.15 32.40
C PRO A 62 37.34 22.42 31.55
N PRO A 63 37.50 23.63 30.99
CA PRO A 63 38.66 23.94 30.15
C PRO A 63 39.98 23.93 30.93
N GLY A 64 40.95 23.10 30.50
CA GLY A 64 42.35 23.19 30.93
C GLY A 64 43.00 21.89 31.43
N GLN A 65 42.23 20.88 31.84
CA GLN A 65 42.78 19.60 32.27
C GLN A 65 43.00 18.62 31.10
N ARG A 66 43.97 17.70 31.26
CA ARG A 66 44.36 16.66 30.27
C ARG A 66 44.25 15.22 30.80
N GLN A 67 43.61 15.04 31.95
CA GLN A 67 43.23 13.74 32.50
C GLN A 67 41.82 13.86 33.10
N PHE A 68 41.08 12.76 33.08
CA PHE A 68 39.74 12.65 33.63
C PHE A 68 39.74 11.52 34.66
N SER A 69 39.02 11.68 35.76
CA SER A 69 38.83 10.64 36.77
C SER A 69 37.40 10.11 36.73
N VAL A 70 37.26 8.79 36.83
CA VAL A 70 36.00 8.09 37.11
C VAL A 70 36.23 7.31 38.41
N ALA A 71 35.40 7.54 39.41
CA ALA A 71 35.57 6.93 40.74
C ALA A 71 34.78 5.62 40.85
N LEU A 72 35.45 4.55 41.29
CA LEU A 72 34.84 3.25 41.61
C LEU A 72 35.48 2.67 42.89
N PRO A 73 34.77 1.81 43.67
CA PRO A 73 35.28 1.27 44.94
C PRO A 73 36.42 0.25 44.80
N GLN A 74 37.14 -0.01 45.90
CA GLN A 74 38.41 -0.75 45.89
C GLN A 74 38.35 -2.25 46.24
N GLN A 75 37.18 -2.87 46.36
CA GLN A 75 37.04 -4.31 46.64
C GLN A 75 35.90 -4.92 45.82
N GLY A 76 36.24 -5.84 44.91
CA GLY A 76 35.28 -6.63 44.12
C GLY A 76 34.46 -5.80 43.12
N ILE A 77 34.63 -6.04 41.82
CA ILE A 77 33.74 -5.42 40.81
C ILE A 77 32.44 -6.21 40.76
N ASP A 78 31.50 -5.86 41.64
CA ASP A 78 30.09 -6.05 41.34
C ASP A 78 29.53 -4.82 40.60
N LEU A 79 28.71 -5.13 39.60
CA LEU A 79 28.16 -4.20 38.63
C LEU A 79 26.69 -4.59 38.45
N GLU A 80 25.81 -3.89 39.14
CA GLU A 80 24.38 -3.93 38.83
C GLU A 80 24.11 -3.12 37.56
N VAL A 81 23.26 -3.66 36.69
CA VAL A 81 22.90 -3.07 35.39
C VAL A 81 21.39 -3.11 35.28
N GLU A 82 20.73 -1.95 35.39
CA GLU A 82 19.27 -1.83 35.31
C GLU A 82 18.84 -1.10 34.03
N ILE A 83 17.69 -1.50 33.49
CA ILE A 83 17.07 -0.89 32.30
C ILE A 83 15.95 0.05 32.77
N LEU A 84 16.23 1.36 32.76
CA LEU A 84 15.29 2.39 33.23
C LEU A 84 14.33 2.85 32.12
N GLN A 85 13.03 2.80 32.39
CA GLN A 85 11.99 3.42 31.54
C GLN A 85 11.94 4.95 31.73
N GLN A 86 11.47 5.68 30.71
CA GLN A 86 11.21 7.13 30.82
C GLN A 86 9.77 7.40 31.28
N PRO A 87 9.55 8.20 32.34
CA PRO A 87 8.20 8.59 32.75
C PRO A 87 7.54 9.54 31.75
N GLY A 88 6.27 9.29 31.40
CA GLY A 88 5.36 10.32 30.88
C GLY A 88 4.93 10.25 29.42
N HIS A 89 5.15 9.15 28.71
CA HIS A 89 4.58 8.96 27.36
C HIS A 89 3.34 8.04 27.39
N PRO A 90 2.14 8.50 26.98
CA PRO A 90 0.97 7.64 26.84
C PRO A 90 1.07 6.75 25.59
N GLU A 91 0.33 5.64 25.64
CA GLU A 91 0.39 4.51 24.71
C GLU A 91 0.23 4.87 23.22
N THR A 92 0.93 4.13 22.36
CA THR A 92 0.65 4.08 20.92
C THR A 92 0.08 2.70 20.56
N PRO A 93 -1.06 2.62 19.83
CA PRO A 93 -1.70 1.34 19.54
C PRO A 93 -0.94 0.58 18.44
N GLY A 94 -0.03 -0.30 18.85
CA GLY A 94 0.74 -1.19 17.98
C GLY A 94 1.56 -2.16 18.83
N GLY A 95 0.97 -3.33 19.13
CA GLY A 95 1.41 -4.19 20.22
C GLY A 95 2.82 -4.76 20.08
N TYR A 96 3.76 -4.19 20.82
CA TYR A 96 4.92 -4.89 21.39
C TYR A 96 4.59 -5.25 22.85
N PRO A 97 5.09 -6.39 23.39
CA PRO A 97 4.72 -6.83 24.72
C PRO A 97 5.26 -5.89 25.81
N THR A 98 4.34 -5.34 26.61
CA THR A 98 4.61 -4.61 27.84
C THR A 98 4.50 -5.55 29.03
N SER A 99 5.61 -6.23 29.35
CA SER A 99 5.76 -7.10 30.52
C SER A 99 6.79 -6.49 31.48
N ASP A 100 6.30 -5.70 32.44
CA ASP A 100 7.13 -4.98 33.41
C ASP A 100 7.70 -5.90 34.51
N SER A 101 8.58 -6.84 34.14
CA SER A 101 9.31 -7.68 35.09
C SER A 101 10.82 -7.43 35.03
N GLN A 102 11.43 -7.27 36.21
CA GLN A 102 12.89 -7.30 36.34
C GLN A 102 13.45 -8.71 35.98
N GLU A 103 12.62 -9.77 36.03
CA GLU A 103 13.00 -11.11 35.57
C GLU A 103 13.25 -11.17 34.05
N GLU A 104 12.42 -10.53 33.20
CA GLU A 104 12.64 -10.55 31.75
C GLU A 104 13.83 -9.67 31.33
N ASN A 105 13.99 -8.50 31.95
CA ASN A 105 15.17 -7.65 31.75
C ASN A 105 16.46 -8.34 32.24
N GLY A 106 16.42 -8.98 33.41
CA GLY A 106 17.51 -9.79 33.95
C GLY A 106 17.82 -11.00 33.07
N ALA A 107 16.79 -11.70 32.57
CA ALA A 107 16.94 -12.81 31.64
C ALA A 107 17.55 -12.36 30.32
N TYR A 108 17.23 -11.16 29.80
CA TYR A 108 17.87 -10.59 28.62
C TYR A 108 19.36 -10.31 28.86
N LEU A 109 19.69 -9.63 29.95
CA LEU A 109 21.07 -9.30 30.32
C LEU A 109 21.92 -10.57 30.56
N ALA A 110 21.34 -11.61 31.17
CA ALA A 110 21.99 -12.90 31.40
C ALA A 110 22.15 -13.73 30.12
N LYS A 111 21.08 -13.85 29.31
CA LYS A 111 21.07 -14.55 28.00
C LYS A 111 22.12 -14.02 27.04
N HIS A 112 22.39 -12.71 27.08
CA HIS A 112 23.41 -12.05 26.27
C HIS A 112 24.72 -11.78 27.05
N SER A 113 24.81 -12.25 28.30
CA SER A 113 25.99 -12.20 29.18
C SER A 113 26.66 -10.82 29.29
N ILE A 114 25.86 -9.76 29.25
CA ILE A 114 26.33 -8.37 29.08
C ILE A 114 27.07 -7.88 30.34
N ALA A 115 26.59 -8.25 31.53
CA ALA A 115 27.25 -7.91 32.80
C ALA A 115 28.65 -8.52 32.90
N GLU A 116 28.79 -9.83 32.64
CA GLU A 116 30.06 -10.54 32.60
C GLU A 116 31.02 -9.98 31.54
N TYR A 117 30.54 -9.67 30.34
CA TYR A 117 31.38 -9.04 29.31
C TYR A 117 31.94 -7.68 29.78
N LEU A 118 31.11 -6.84 30.41
CA LEU A 118 31.55 -5.55 30.95
C LEU A 118 32.48 -5.71 32.16
N LYS A 119 32.22 -6.65 33.09
CA LYS A 119 33.13 -6.99 34.19
C LYS A 119 34.50 -7.44 33.68
N VAL A 120 34.55 -8.30 32.64
CA VAL A 120 35.79 -8.74 32.00
C VAL A 120 36.52 -7.58 31.33
N LEU A 121 35.83 -6.75 30.55
CA LEU A 121 36.42 -5.59 29.87
C LEU A 121 37.08 -4.61 30.86
N VAL A 122 36.38 -4.25 31.93
CA VAL A 122 36.89 -3.33 32.95
C VAL A 122 38.04 -3.97 33.74
N THR A 123 37.98 -5.27 34.00
CA THR A 123 39.06 -6.00 34.68
C THR A 123 40.32 -6.06 33.82
N SER A 124 40.21 -6.40 32.52
CA SER A 124 41.34 -6.39 31.59
C SER A 124 41.95 -4.99 31.45
N LEU A 125 41.14 -3.93 31.42
CA LEU A 125 41.65 -2.55 31.44
C LEU A 125 42.50 -2.25 32.68
N LEU A 126 42.04 -2.66 33.86
CA LEU A 126 42.72 -2.45 35.14
C LEU A 126 44.00 -3.30 35.28
N VAL A 127 44.10 -4.42 34.55
CA VAL A 127 45.29 -5.27 34.48
C VAL A 127 46.32 -4.74 33.47
N GLU A 128 45.91 -4.48 32.23
CA GLU A 128 46.81 -4.07 31.14
C GLU A 128 47.24 -2.60 31.21
N LYS A 129 46.41 -1.73 31.81
CA LYS A 129 46.67 -0.28 32.00
C LYS A 129 47.19 0.44 30.75
N PRO A 130 46.46 0.34 29.61
CA PRO A 130 46.85 0.93 28.33
C PRO A 130 46.97 2.47 28.40
N PRO A 131 47.85 3.08 27.57
CA PRO A 131 48.17 4.51 27.66
C PRO A 131 47.03 5.45 27.24
N ASP A 132 46.13 5.00 26.35
CA ASP A 132 44.80 5.60 26.17
C ASP A 132 43.74 4.54 26.51
N PRO A 133 43.12 4.60 27.69
CA PRO A 133 42.11 3.64 28.11
C PRO A 133 40.80 3.77 27.32
N PHE A 134 40.50 4.94 26.74
CA PHE A 134 39.30 5.14 25.93
C PHE A 134 39.50 4.65 24.50
N GLN A 135 40.68 4.80 23.91
CA GLN A 135 41.01 4.15 22.64
C GLN A 135 41.09 2.63 22.81
N TRP A 136 41.80 2.10 23.81
CA TRP A 136 41.90 0.66 24.01
C TRP A 136 40.54 0.03 24.39
N MET A 137 39.73 0.66 25.26
CA MET A 137 38.36 0.17 25.49
C MET A 137 37.55 0.21 24.20
N ARG A 138 37.68 1.28 23.41
CA ARG A 138 36.98 1.37 22.12
C ARG A 138 37.47 0.32 21.13
N GLU A 139 38.73 -0.05 21.10
CA GLU A 139 39.24 -1.15 20.25
C GLU A 139 38.73 -2.52 20.74
N GLN A 140 38.60 -2.72 22.06
CA GLN A 140 37.99 -3.93 22.64
C GLN A 140 36.45 -3.96 22.55
N LEU A 141 35.80 -2.80 22.38
CA LEU A 141 34.35 -2.62 22.20
C LEU A 141 33.95 -2.61 20.72
N GLU A 142 34.69 -1.97 19.82
CA GLU A 142 34.50 -2.08 18.36
C GLU A 142 34.94 -3.47 17.86
N GLY A 143 35.84 -4.14 18.59
CA GLY A 143 36.21 -5.55 18.37
C GLY A 143 35.26 -6.59 18.99
N LYS A 144 34.26 -6.21 19.81
CA LYS A 144 33.33 -7.18 20.46
C LYS A 144 31.87 -6.74 20.63
N ILE A 145 31.55 -5.46 20.79
CA ILE A 145 30.26 -4.88 20.35
C ILE A 145 30.30 -4.74 18.82
N VAL A 146 30.38 -5.88 18.16
CA VAL A 146 29.82 -6.02 16.82
C VAL A 146 28.33 -6.28 17.02
N ALA A 147 27.47 -5.51 16.36
CA ALA A 147 26.03 -5.77 16.34
C ALA A 147 25.72 -6.97 15.42
N SER A 148 26.18 -8.16 15.83
CA SER A 148 25.97 -9.45 15.14
C SER A 148 26.35 -9.49 13.66
N GLU A 149 27.40 -8.80 13.23
CA GLU A 149 28.09 -9.15 11.98
C GLU A 149 29.09 -10.26 12.30
N THR A 150 28.77 -11.49 11.89
CA THR A 150 29.67 -12.64 12.05
C THR A 150 30.94 -12.41 11.22
N LEU A 151 32.12 -12.70 11.80
CA LEU A 151 33.39 -12.64 11.07
C LEU A 151 33.26 -13.49 9.80
N PRO A 152 33.36 -12.89 8.59
CA PRO A 152 32.98 -13.60 7.37
C PRO A 152 33.89 -14.82 7.17
N ILE A 153 33.26 -15.96 6.88
CA ILE A 153 33.95 -17.21 6.58
C ILE A 153 34.93 -16.93 5.44
N ALA A 154 36.22 -17.14 5.70
CA ALA A 154 37.30 -16.83 4.77
C ALA A 154 37.32 -17.83 3.58
N THR A 155 36.35 -17.66 2.69
CA THR A 155 36.15 -18.48 1.48
C THR A 155 37.03 -17.97 0.35
N VAL A 156 38.15 -18.65 0.14
CA VAL A 156 38.87 -18.55 -1.14
C VAL A 156 38.02 -19.31 -2.17
N ARG A 157 37.27 -18.56 -2.99
CA ARG A 157 36.44 -19.09 -4.08
C ARG A 157 37.16 -18.91 -5.42
N ARG A 158 37.34 -20.02 -6.15
CA ARG A 158 37.38 -19.96 -7.62
C ARG A 158 35.94 -19.85 -8.14
N PRO A 159 35.69 -19.33 -9.35
CA PRO A 159 34.34 -19.35 -9.94
C PRO A 159 33.85 -20.80 -10.03
N PRO A 160 32.77 -21.17 -9.33
CA PRO A 160 32.38 -22.56 -9.21
C PRO A 160 31.70 -23.06 -10.48
N SER A 161 32.05 -24.28 -10.87
CA SER A 161 31.17 -25.18 -11.60
C SER A 161 31.30 -26.55 -10.93
N PHE A 162 30.23 -27.00 -10.28
CA PHE A 162 30.22 -28.35 -9.70
C PHE A 162 30.28 -29.36 -10.84
N LYS A 163 31.26 -30.27 -10.81
CA LYS A 163 31.67 -31.05 -11.99
C LYS A 163 30.84 -32.33 -12.24
N GLY A 164 29.69 -32.46 -11.57
CA GLY A 164 28.66 -33.46 -11.89
C GLY A 164 28.93 -34.91 -11.47
N GLY A 165 30.01 -35.19 -10.73
CA GLY A 165 30.37 -36.54 -10.29
C GLY A 165 30.45 -36.67 -8.77
N ALA A 166 31.66 -36.46 -8.22
CA ALA A 166 31.95 -36.66 -6.80
C ALA A 166 32.53 -35.41 -6.14
N CYS A 167 32.37 -35.31 -4.83
CA CYS A 167 32.98 -34.28 -4.00
C CYS A 167 34.01 -34.88 -3.04
N VAL A 168 35.27 -34.50 -3.21
CA VAL A 168 36.35 -34.76 -2.26
C VAL A 168 36.29 -33.74 -1.13
N ILE A 169 36.17 -34.23 0.09
CA ILE A 169 36.10 -33.46 1.33
C ILE A 169 37.33 -33.81 2.15
N THR A 170 38.14 -32.81 2.50
CA THR A 170 39.41 -33.04 3.19
C THR A 170 39.79 -31.93 4.15
N GLY A 171 40.86 -32.13 4.92
CA GLY A 171 41.37 -31.23 5.94
C GLY A 171 41.49 -31.87 7.32
N PRO A 172 42.17 -31.21 8.29
CA PRO A 172 42.67 -31.87 9.49
C PRO A 172 41.64 -32.51 10.41
N SER A 173 42.07 -33.50 11.18
CA SER A 173 41.26 -34.05 12.27
C SER A 173 41.00 -32.99 13.34
N GLY A 174 39.72 -32.72 13.60
CA GLY A 174 39.27 -31.71 14.57
C GLY A 174 38.46 -30.56 13.99
N VAL A 175 38.61 -30.24 12.70
CA VAL A 175 38.03 -29.01 12.09
C VAL A 175 36.50 -28.98 12.02
N GLY A 176 35.83 -30.14 11.95
CA GLY A 176 34.36 -30.24 11.94
C GLY A 176 33.72 -30.94 10.73
N LYS A 177 34.52 -31.48 9.78
CA LYS A 177 34.04 -32.09 8.51
C LYS A 177 32.79 -32.96 8.70
N SER A 178 32.89 -34.00 9.53
CA SER A 178 31.84 -34.98 9.75
C SER A 178 30.56 -34.42 10.41
N THR A 179 30.62 -33.24 11.04
CA THR A 179 29.42 -32.54 11.55
C THR A 179 28.60 -31.99 10.39
N LEU A 180 29.24 -31.28 9.45
CA LEU A 180 28.55 -30.71 8.29
C LEU A 180 28.10 -31.78 7.31
N ILE A 181 28.91 -32.83 7.09
CA ILE A 181 28.50 -33.95 6.23
C ILE A 181 27.26 -34.64 6.82
N LYS A 182 27.24 -34.93 8.12
CA LYS A 182 26.05 -35.54 8.77
C LYS A 182 24.81 -34.65 8.65
N LYS A 183 24.95 -33.33 8.76
CA LYS A 183 23.82 -32.41 8.54
C LYS A 183 23.35 -32.46 7.09
N LEU A 184 24.26 -32.42 6.13
CA LEU A 184 23.94 -32.50 4.69
C LEU A 184 23.23 -33.83 4.32
N MET A 185 23.68 -34.96 4.90
CA MET A 185 23.02 -36.26 4.65
C MET A 185 21.67 -36.42 5.36
N ALA A 186 21.42 -35.66 6.44
CA ALA A 186 20.15 -35.66 7.13
C ALA A 186 19.11 -34.76 6.45
N GLU A 187 19.55 -33.67 5.81
CA GLU A 187 18.70 -32.73 5.08
C GLU A 187 18.42 -33.18 3.62
N PHE A 188 19.42 -33.81 2.98
CA PHE A 188 19.36 -34.27 1.58
C PHE A 188 19.73 -35.78 1.47
N PRO A 189 18.97 -36.69 2.09
CA PRO A 189 19.29 -38.12 2.14
C PRO A 189 19.21 -38.83 0.79
N ASP A 190 18.57 -38.22 -0.22
CA ASP A 190 18.38 -38.80 -1.55
C ASP A 190 19.25 -38.19 -2.66
N ASP A 191 19.78 -36.97 -2.49
CA ASP A 191 20.67 -36.32 -3.47
C ASP A 191 22.15 -36.75 -3.35
N PHE A 192 22.52 -37.36 -2.22
CA PHE A 192 23.91 -37.67 -1.88
C PHE A 192 24.09 -39.13 -1.41
N GLY A 193 25.35 -39.58 -1.39
CA GLY A 193 25.74 -40.85 -0.77
C GLY A 193 27.25 -40.98 -0.56
N PHE A 194 27.66 -41.88 0.33
CA PHE A 194 29.05 -42.28 0.49
C PHE A 194 29.38 -43.48 -0.41
N SER A 195 30.63 -43.55 -0.88
CA SER A 195 31.22 -44.80 -1.37
C SER A 195 31.77 -45.62 -0.20
N VAL A 196 31.50 -46.93 -0.17
CA VAL A 196 32.10 -47.84 0.81
C VAL A 196 33.53 -48.17 0.39
N SER A 197 34.52 -47.63 1.11
CA SER A 197 35.95 -47.88 0.86
C SER A 197 36.35 -49.31 1.28
N HIS A 198 37.41 -49.84 0.67
CA HIS A 198 37.99 -51.13 1.06
C HIS A 198 39.06 -50.92 2.14
N THR A 199 39.31 -51.93 2.99
CA THR A 199 40.42 -51.91 3.97
C THR A 199 40.95 -53.30 4.30
N THR A 200 42.23 -53.36 4.69
CA THR A 200 42.88 -54.56 5.22
C THR A 200 42.86 -54.66 6.75
N ARG A 201 42.18 -53.73 7.43
CA ARG A 201 42.05 -53.73 8.88
C ARG A 201 40.88 -54.61 9.32
N ASP A 202 41.12 -55.52 10.26
CA ASP A 202 40.08 -56.35 10.88
C ASP A 202 38.82 -55.56 11.29
N PRO A 203 37.61 -56.11 11.08
CA PRO A 203 36.36 -55.51 11.57
C PRO A 203 36.40 -55.23 13.07
N ARG A 204 35.85 -54.07 13.48
CA ARG A 204 35.64 -53.77 14.90
C ARG A 204 34.32 -54.40 15.38
N PRO A 205 34.15 -54.68 16.68
CA PRO A 205 32.86 -55.12 17.21
C PRO A 205 31.73 -54.17 16.79
N GLY A 206 30.73 -54.71 16.08
CA GLY A 206 29.59 -53.96 15.54
C GLY A 206 29.76 -53.38 14.13
N ALA A 207 30.94 -53.45 13.52
CA ALA A 207 31.16 -53.01 12.13
C ALA A 207 30.62 -54.06 11.13
N GLN A 208 30.06 -53.60 10.01
CA GLN A 208 29.43 -54.43 8.97
C GLN A 208 30.19 -54.33 7.64
N ASP A 209 30.47 -55.48 7.03
CA ASP A 209 31.08 -55.56 5.70
C ASP A 209 30.12 -55.02 4.63
N GLY A 210 30.65 -54.25 3.68
CA GLY A 210 29.84 -53.57 2.66
C GLY A 210 28.99 -52.41 3.18
N VAL A 211 29.15 -52.00 4.43
CA VAL A 211 28.47 -50.82 5.03
C VAL A 211 29.49 -49.86 5.64
N ASP A 212 30.34 -50.33 6.56
CA ASP A 212 31.45 -49.53 7.11
C ASP A 212 32.64 -49.49 6.14
N TYR A 213 33.08 -50.67 5.70
CA TYR A 213 34.14 -50.91 4.73
C TYR A 213 33.88 -52.23 4.01
N HIS A 214 34.54 -52.45 2.87
CA HIS A 214 34.78 -53.80 2.36
C HIS A 214 36.08 -54.36 2.94
N PHE A 215 36.01 -55.42 3.74
CA PHE A 215 37.13 -55.98 4.46
C PHE A 215 37.84 -57.05 3.62
N VAL A 216 39.07 -56.78 3.19
CA VAL A 216 39.83 -57.60 2.21
C VAL A 216 41.24 -57.94 2.70
N SER A 217 41.84 -59.04 2.22
CA SER A 217 43.21 -59.39 2.60
C SER A 217 44.24 -58.40 2.04
N ARG A 218 45.43 -58.33 2.64
CA ARG A 218 46.49 -57.40 2.19
C ARG A 218 47.01 -57.72 0.80
N GLU A 219 47.06 -59.01 0.45
CA GLU A 219 47.43 -59.50 -0.88
C GLU A 219 46.38 -59.12 -1.92
N ARG A 220 45.09 -59.28 -1.58
CA ARG A 220 43.98 -58.86 -2.45
C ARG A 220 44.00 -57.36 -2.67
N MET A 221 44.14 -56.58 -1.60
CA MET A 221 44.21 -55.12 -1.66
C MET A 221 45.38 -54.65 -2.53
N GLN A 222 46.56 -55.26 -2.40
CA GLN A 222 47.71 -54.92 -3.24
C GLN A 222 47.45 -55.28 -4.71
N SER A 223 46.88 -56.45 -5.00
CA SER A 223 46.53 -56.84 -6.37
C SER A 223 45.50 -55.90 -7.01
N ASP A 224 44.55 -55.36 -6.23
CA ASP A 224 43.56 -54.38 -6.71
C ASP A 224 44.17 -52.97 -6.87
N ILE A 225 45.14 -52.59 -6.05
CA ILE A 225 45.96 -51.38 -6.23
C ILE A 225 46.76 -51.48 -7.54
N ASP A 226 47.49 -52.59 -7.73
CA ASP A 226 48.36 -52.82 -8.89
C ASP A 226 47.54 -52.90 -10.20
N ALA A 227 46.30 -53.38 -10.13
CA ALA A 227 45.34 -53.41 -11.24
C ALA A 227 44.62 -52.06 -11.49
N GLY A 228 44.86 -51.03 -10.68
CA GLY A 228 44.24 -49.70 -10.83
C GLY A 228 42.75 -49.65 -10.47
N PHE A 229 42.26 -50.53 -9.59
CA PHE A 229 40.85 -50.63 -9.18
C PHE A 229 40.38 -49.43 -8.33
N PHE A 230 41.32 -48.75 -7.67
CA PHE A 230 41.05 -47.69 -6.69
C PHE A 230 41.26 -46.26 -7.24
N VAL A 231 40.37 -45.35 -6.83
CA VAL A 231 40.40 -43.90 -7.07
C VAL A 231 41.51 -43.23 -6.27
N GLU A 232 41.70 -43.69 -5.04
CA GLU A 232 42.78 -43.36 -4.12
C GLU A 232 43.05 -44.59 -3.23
N HIS A 233 44.25 -44.68 -2.68
CA HIS A 233 44.61 -45.64 -1.64
C HIS A 233 45.67 -45.05 -0.72
N ALA A 234 45.69 -45.49 0.54
CA ALA A 234 46.63 -45.02 1.56
C ALA A 234 46.93 -46.12 2.59
N GLU A 235 48.13 -46.14 3.16
CA GLU A 235 48.45 -46.96 4.33
C GLU A 235 48.36 -46.14 5.62
N VAL A 236 47.38 -46.47 6.48
CA VAL A 236 47.15 -45.80 7.75
C VAL A 236 47.26 -46.80 8.89
N HIS A 237 48.23 -46.56 9.79
CA HIS A 237 48.52 -47.44 10.93
C HIS A 237 48.75 -48.92 10.54
N GLY A 238 49.56 -49.18 9.51
CA GLY A 238 49.92 -50.54 9.08
C GLY A 238 48.83 -51.28 8.31
N ASN A 239 47.77 -50.58 7.91
CA ASN A 239 46.62 -51.14 7.20
C ASN A 239 46.35 -50.31 5.94
N LEU A 240 46.11 -50.99 4.82
CA LEU A 240 45.73 -50.33 3.58
C LEU A 240 44.24 -49.96 3.60
N TYR A 241 43.93 -48.84 2.96
CA TYR A 241 42.59 -48.34 2.67
C TYR A 241 42.54 -47.88 1.21
N GLY A 242 41.37 -47.90 0.59
CA GLY A 242 41.21 -47.33 -0.76
C GLY A 242 39.78 -47.42 -1.29
N THR A 243 39.37 -46.40 -2.04
CA THR A 243 37.99 -46.26 -2.53
C THR A 243 37.90 -46.69 -3.99
N SER A 244 37.05 -47.67 -4.32
CA SER A 244 37.02 -48.25 -5.68
C SER A 244 36.31 -47.36 -6.70
N ILE A 245 36.76 -47.42 -7.96
CA ILE A 245 36.14 -46.67 -9.07
C ILE A 245 34.66 -47.08 -9.22
N ALA A 246 34.36 -48.37 -9.01
CA ALA A 246 33.00 -48.91 -9.06
C ALA A 246 32.08 -48.29 -8.00
N ALA A 247 32.52 -48.17 -6.74
CA ALA A 247 31.71 -47.62 -5.65
C ALA A 247 31.29 -46.16 -5.92
N VAL A 248 32.20 -45.33 -6.45
CA VAL A 248 31.88 -43.95 -6.85
C VAL A 248 30.90 -43.92 -8.02
N GLN A 249 31.06 -44.80 -9.01
CA GLN A 249 30.13 -44.93 -10.12
C GLN A 249 28.74 -45.43 -9.70
N GLU A 250 28.62 -46.29 -8.70
CA GLU A 250 27.33 -46.79 -8.23
C GLU A 250 26.48 -45.73 -7.54
N VAL A 251 27.10 -44.85 -6.73
CA VAL A 251 26.41 -43.68 -6.17
C VAL A 251 25.97 -42.73 -7.28
N THR A 252 26.86 -42.45 -8.23
CA THR A 252 26.57 -41.57 -9.39
C THR A 252 25.47 -42.15 -10.30
N LYS A 253 25.45 -43.46 -10.54
CA LYS A 253 24.39 -44.16 -11.32
C LYS A 253 23.02 -44.09 -10.67
N LYS A 254 22.94 -43.91 -9.34
CA LYS A 254 21.69 -43.68 -8.60
C LYS A 254 21.23 -42.21 -8.67
N GLY A 255 21.89 -41.37 -9.47
CA GLY A 255 21.60 -39.94 -9.62
C GLY A 255 22.18 -39.06 -8.52
N ARG A 256 23.03 -39.61 -7.64
CA ARG A 256 23.48 -38.96 -6.41
C ARG A 256 24.91 -38.47 -6.50
N VAL A 257 25.23 -37.38 -5.79
CA VAL A 257 26.61 -36.91 -5.63
C VAL A 257 27.33 -37.79 -4.63
N CYS A 258 28.44 -38.40 -5.06
CA CYS A 258 29.29 -39.21 -4.19
C CYS A 258 30.18 -38.33 -3.31
N LEU A 259 30.08 -38.47 -1.98
CA LEU A 259 30.94 -37.80 -1.02
C LEU A 259 32.13 -38.68 -0.61
N LEU A 260 33.33 -38.09 -0.62
CA LEU A 260 34.60 -38.75 -0.29
C LEU A 260 35.29 -37.99 0.86
N ASP A 261 35.09 -38.43 2.11
CA ASP A 261 35.80 -37.88 3.29
C ASP A 261 37.18 -38.56 3.41
N ILE A 262 38.19 -37.96 2.78
CA ILE A 262 39.56 -38.51 2.64
C ILE A 262 40.61 -37.50 3.11
N ASP A 263 41.81 -37.97 3.48
CA ASP A 263 42.88 -37.08 3.91
C ASP A 263 43.50 -36.26 2.76
N VAL A 264 44.41 -35.34 3.09
CA VAL A 264 44.97 -34.38 2.13
C VAL A 264 45.85 -35.06 1.07
N GLN A 265 46.47 -36.20 1.39
CA GLN A 265 47.29 -37.00 0.47
C GLN A 265 46.43 -37.86 -0.45
N GLY A 266 45.33 -38.43 0.08
CA GLY A 266 44.27 -39.04 -0.73
C GLY A 266 43.68 -38.02 -1.71
N ALA A 267 43.34 -36.83 -1.24
CA ALA A 267 42.82 -35.75 -2.08
C ALA A 267 43.80 -35.31 -3.18
N GLU A 268 45.11 -35.21 -2.90
CA GLU A 268 46.14 -35.00 -3.92
C GLU A 268 46.22 -36.14 -4.94
N SER A 269 45.99 -37.39 -4.51
CA SER A 269 46.01 -38.57 -5.37
C SER A 269 44.81 -38.57 -6.33
N VAL A 270 43.61 -38.21 -5.85
CA VAL A 270 42.43 -38.00 -6.72
C VAL A 270 42.65 -36.85 -7.71
N LYS A 271 43.39 -35.79 -7.34
CA LYS A 271 43.76 -34.71 -8.30
C LYS A 271 44.72 -35.17 -9.39
N LYS A 272 45.50 -36.24 -9.15
CA LYS A 272 46.42 -36.85 -10.13
C LYS A 272 45.73 -37.94 -10.98
N SER A 273 44.56 -38.43 -10.56
CA SER A 273 43.78 -39.45 -11.27
C SER A 273 42.93 -38.87 -12.42
N THR A 274 42.34 -39.75 -13.24
CA THR A 274 41.41 -39.39 -14.31
C THR A 274 40.12 -38.73 -13.81
N LEU A 275 39.70 -39.02 -12.57
CA LEU A 275 38.49 -38.49 -11.94
C LEU A 275 38.62 -37.02 -11.51
N SER A 276 39.84 -36.48 -11.44
CA SER A 276 40.12 -35.05 -11.20
C SER A 276 39.28 -34.08 -12.06
N LYS A 277 38.92 -34.50 -13.28
CA LYS A 277 38.11 -33.73 -14.24
C LYS A 277 36.62 -33.64 -13.88
N THR A 278 36.10 -34.62 -13.13
CA THR A 278 34.69 -34.76 -12.74
C THR A 278 34.46 -34.58 -11.24
N CYS A 279 35.53 -34.33 -10.47
CA CYS A 279 35.48 -34.11 -9.02
C CYS A 279 35.58 -32.63 -8.65
N SER A 280 34.87 -32.24 -7.59
CA SER A 280 35.08 -30.98 -6.87
C SER A 280 35.80 -31.23 -5.55
N PHE A 281 36.65 -30.28 -5.11
CA PHE A 281 37.54 -30.45 -3.96
C PHE A 281 37.33 -29.36 -2.89
N VAL A 282 36.87 -29.77 -1.70
CA VAL A 282 36.60 -28.89 -0.56
C VAL A 282 37.62 -29.11 0.56
N PHE A 283 38.30 -28.04 0.99
CA PHE A 283 39.22 -28.06 2.12
C PHE A 283 38.61 -27.40 3.37
N PHE A 284 38.69 -28.09 4.49
CA PHE A 284 38.24 -27.62 5.79
C PHE A 284 39.44 -27.25 6.67
N ALA A 285 39.59 -25.97 6.99
CA ALA A 285 40.67 -25.44 7.82
C ALA A 285 40.11 -24.83 9.13
N PRO A 286 40.87 -24.85 10.24
CA PRO A 286 40.52 -24.06 11.40
C PRO A 286 40.83 -22.56 11.12
N PRO A 287 40.17 -21.61 11.79
CA PRO A 287 40.53 -20.19 11.73
C PRO A 287 41.97 -19.94 12.22
N THR A 288 42.35 -20.59 13.32
CA THR A 288 43.71 -20.56 13.89
C THR A 288 44.08 -21.93 14.49
N ALA A 289 45.37 -22.17 14.72
CA ALA A 289 45.84 -23.38 15.42
C ALA A 289 45.25 -23.50 16.84
N ALA A 290 45.08 -22.39 17.55
CA ALA A 290 44.48 -22.37 18.89
C ALA A 290 43.01 -22.83 18.89
N VAL A 291 42.22 -22.46 17.86
CA VAL A 291 40.83 -22.97 17.71
C VAL A 291 40.83 -24.47 17.45
N LEU A 292 41.80 -25.01 16.69
CA LEU A 292 41.91 -26.45 16.50
C LEU A 292 42.30 -27.18 17.79
N GLU A 293 43.24 -26.63 18.56
CA GLU A 293 43.62 -27.15 19.86
C GLU A 293 42.44 -27.16 20.84
N GLN A 294 41.69 -26.06 20.93
CA GLN A 294 40.46 -25.99 21.72
C GLN A 294 39.42 -27.03 21.28
N ARG A 295 39.24 -27.25 19.96
CA ARG A 295 38.36 -28.28 19.38
C ARG A 295 38.80 -29.73 19.64
N LEU A 296 40.08 -29.96 19.87
CA LEU A 296 40.62 -31.27 20.23
C LEU A 296 40.51 -31.51 21.75
N ARG A 297 40.91 -30.52 22.56
CA ARG A 297 40.81 -30.55 24.03
C ARG A 297 39.37 -30.66 24.52
N GLY A 298 38.47 -29.86 23.96
CA GLY A 298 37.05 -29.81 24.34
C GLY A 298 36.24 -31.09 24.08
N ARG A 299 36.84 -32.13 23.52
CA ARG A 299 36.22 -33.46 23.36
C ARG A 299 36.30 -34.31 24.62
N GLY A 300 37.23 -34.02 25.55
CA GLY A 300 37.38 -34.72 26.83
C GLY A 300 37.82 -36.19 26.78
N THR A 301 37.99 -36.79 25.58
CA THR A 301 38.20 -38.24 25.40
C THR A 301 39.66 -38.67 25.23
N GLU A 302 40.64 -37.75 25.28
CA GLU A 302 42.01 -38.01 24.83
C GLU A 302 43.09 -37.47 25.79
N THR A 303 44.22 -38.18 25.86
CA THR A 303 45.38 -37.78 26.67
C THR A 303 46.18 -36.66 26.01
N GLU A 304 46.88 -35.87 26.81
CA GLU A 304 47.70 -34.73 26.35
C GLU A 304 48.66 -35.12 25.21
N GLU A 305 49.38 -36.24 25.35
CA GLU A 305 50.31 -36.75 24.34
C GLU A 305 49.61 -37.10 23.01
N ARG A 306 48.37 -37.60 23.06
CA ARG A 306 47.57 -37.87 21.86
C ARG A 306 47.08 -36.58 21.20
N ILE A 307 46.71 -35.57 21.99
CA ILE A 307 46.32 -34.24 21.52
C ILE A 307 47.51 -33.57 20.83
N GLN A 308 48.69 -33.56 21.45
CA GLN A 308 49.92 -33.01 20.85
C GLN A 308 50.34 -33.76 19.58
N LYS A 309 50.23 -35.10 19.55
CA LYS A 309 50.50 -35.89 18.34
C LYS A 309 49.52 -35.59 17.20
N ARG A 310 48.24 -35.31 17.51
CA ARG A 310 47.23 -34.87 16.52
C ARG A 310 47.43 -33.45 16.04
N LEU A 311 47.81 -32.52 16.92
CA LEU A 311 48.19 -31.16 16.54
C LEU A 311 49.40 -31.18 15.59
N THR A 312 50.42 -31.96 15.91
CA THR A 312 51.61 -32.14 15.06
C THR A 312 51.26 -32.69 13.67
N GLY A 313 50.34 -33.65 13.58
CA GLY A 313 49.83 -34.14 12.29
C GLY A 313 49.02 -33.09 11.53
N SER A 314 48.08 -32.44 12.22
CA SER A 314 47.19 -31.41 11.66
C SER A 314 47.94 -30.20 11.12
N LEU A 315 49.02 -29.77 11.79
CA LEU A 315 49.88 -28.68 11.31
C LEU A 315 50.65 -29.07 10.03
N ARG A 316 51.00 -30.35 9.86
CA ARG A 316 51.58 -30.84 8.59
C ARG A 316 50.55 -30.83 7.47
N GLU A 317 49.33 -31.30 7.72
CA GLU A 317 48.22 -31.25 6.76
C GLU A 317 47.87 -29.80 6.36
N LEU A 318 47.88 -28.86 7.30
CA LEU A 318 47.70 -27.43 7.02
C LEU A 318 48.85 -26.87 6.18
N SER A 319 50.10 -27.26 6.46
CA SER A 319 51.25 -26.82 5.66
C SER A 319 51.20 -27.29 4.19
N ILE A 320 50.42 -28.33 3.86
CA ILE A 320 50.17 -28.75 2.47
C ILE A 320 49.18 -27.78 1.81
N TYR A 321 48.09 -27.42 2.50
CA TYR A 321 47.17 -26.36 2.06
C TYR A 321 47.88 -25.01 1.88
N GLU A 322 48.71 -24.59 2.83
CA GLU A 322 49.41 -23.29 2.80
C GLU A 322 50.41 -23.15 1.65
N ARG A 323 50.97 -24.27 1.16
CA ARG A 323 51.84 -24.29 -0.02
C ARG A 323 51.10 -24.12 -1.35
N ASN A 324 49.81 -24.44 -1.40
CA ASN A 324 48.99 -24.28 -2.60
C ASN A 324 47.50 -24.06 -2.24
N PRO A 325 47.13 -22.86 -1.74
CA PRO A 325 45.75 -22.55 -1.36
C PRO A 325 44.79 -22.59 -2.56
N ASP A 326 45.30 -22.27 -3.75
CA ASP A 326 44.56 -22.26 -5.02
C ASP A 326 44.26 -23.66 -5.58
N ALA A 327 44.70 -24.74 -4.92
CA ALA A 327 44.45 -26.11 -5.35
C ALA A 327 43.02 -26.61 -5.03
N TRP A 328 42.19 -25.83 -4.36
CA TRP A 328 40.89 -26.24 -3.82
C TRP A 328 39.77 -25.43 -4.47
N ASP A 329 38.65 -26.08 -4.80
CA ASP A 329 37.50 -25.41 -5.43
C ASP A 329 36.71 -24.58 -4.38
N LEU A 330 36.72 -25.02 -3.11
CA LEU A 330 36.26 -24.29 -1.93
C LEU A 330 37.22 -24.51 -0.74
N THR A 331 37.46 -23.45 0.04
CA THR A 331 38.03 -23.56 1.39
C THR A 331 37.09 -22.95 2.43
N LEU A 332 36.88 -23.64 3.56
CA LEU A 332 36.04 -23.17 4.67
C LEU A 332 36.84 -23.02 5.97
N LYS A 333 36.63 -21.90 6.68
CA LYS A 333 37.21 -21.56 7.99
C LYS A 333 36.15 -20.91 8.87
N TRP A 334 35.81 -21.53 10.01
CA TRP A 334 34.74 -21.08 10.90
C TRP A 334 35.05 -21.29 12.39
N TYR A 335 34.46 -20.49 13.27
CA TYR A 335 34.41 -20.69 14.73
C TYR A 335 33.18 -21.53 15.14
N ASN A 336 33.14 -22.10 16.35
CA ASN A 336 32.13 -23.14 16.71
C ASN A 336 30.68 -22.63 16.61
N GLU A 337 30.49 -21.40 17.05
CA GLU A 337 29.30 -20.58 16.99
C GLU A 337 28.82 -20.28 15.56
N GLN A 338 29.69 -20.43 14.55
CA GLN A 338 29.38 -20.23 13.12
C GLN A 338 29.10 -21.54 12.37
N VAL A 339 28.79 -22.63 13.08
CA VAL A 339 28.53 -23.94 12.44
C VAL A 339 27.39 -23.90 11.42
N GLU A 340 26.42 -22.98 11.59
CA GLU A 340 25.30 -22.79 10.66
C GLU A 340 25.71 -22.00 9.41
N ASP A 341 26.40 -20.87 9.55
CA ASP A 341 26.97 -20.11 8.43
C ASP A 341 27.88 -21.01 7.57
N ALA A 342 28.71 -21.81 8.24
CA ALA A 342 29.61 -22.78 7.63
C ALA A 342 28.86 -23.87 6.87
N TYR A 343 27.73 -24.31 7.41
CA TYR A 343 26.84 -25.24 6.76
C TYR A 343 26.17 -24.64 5.53
N GLN A 344 25.68 -23.40 5.60
CA GLN A 344 25.03 -22.74 4.45
C GLN A 344 26.01 -22.46 3.31
N GLU A 345 27.25 -22.06 3.59
CA GLU A 345 28.32 -21.97 2.56
C GLU A 345 28.62 -23.33 1.91
N PHE A 346 28.75 -24.39 2.72
CA PHE A 346 29.01 -25.75 2.22
C PHE A 346 27.83 -26.30 1.39
N ARG A 347 26.60 -26.09 1.85
CA ARG A 347 25.35 -26.44 1.16
C ARG A 347 25.20 -25.65 -0.15
N THR A 348 25.53 -24.37 -0.16
CA THR A 348 25.48 -23.52 -1.36
C THR A 348 26.49 -23.97 -2.42
N PHE A 349 27.72 -24.31 -2.02
CA PHE A 349 28.75 -24.78 -2.96
C PHE A 349 28.48 -26.18 -3.53
N LEU A 350 27.86 -27.08 -2.76
CA LEU A 350 27.51 -28.42 -3.24
C LEU A 350 26.10 -28.47 -3.84
N TYR A 351 25.07 -28.36 -3.00
CA TYR A 351 23.69 -28.61 -3.39
C TYR A 351 23.13 -27.54 -4.34
N ASP A 352 23.43 -26.26 -4.12
CA ASP A 352 22.97 -25.19 -5.01
C ASP A 352 23.84 -25.02 -6.28
N GLN A 353 24.85 -25.86 -6.47
CA GLN A 353 25.63 -25.99 -7.71
C GLN A 353 25.39 -27.31 -8.46
N ILE A 354 24.75 -28.32 -7.84
CA ILE A 354 24.16 -29.44 -8.58
C ILE A 354 23.22 -28.86 -9.64
N PRO A 355 23.27 -29.33 -10.90
CA PRO A 355 22.27 -29.00 -11.90
C PRO A 355 20.90 -29.57 -11.52
N LYS A 356 20.21 -28.92 -10.58
CA LYS A 356 18.81 -29.15 -10.27
C LYS A 356 18.06 -28.99 -11.58
N GLN A 357 17.46 -30.07 -12.09
CA GLN A 357 16.48 -29.93 -13.16
C GLN A 357 15.44 -28.92 -12.67
N PRO A 358 15.05 -27.94 -13.50
CA PRO A 358 14.39 -26.73 -13.03
C PRO A 358 13.15 -27.07 -12.20
N ALA A 359 13.22 -26.80 -10.89
CA ALA A 359 12.10 -26.90 -9.98
C ALA A 359 11.07 -25.83 -10.39
N GLY A 360 10.10 -26.25 -11.21
CA GLY A 360 9.16 -25.37 -11.90
C GLY A 360 9.07 -25.53 -13.43
N GLN A 361 9.80 -26.47 -14.07
CA GLN A 361 9.54 -26.84 -15.47
C GLN A 361 9.53 -28.37 -15.69
N ILE A 362 8.33 -28.87 -16.03
CA ILE A 362 8.15 -30.11 -16.81
C ILE A 362 8.98 -30.00 -18.09
N ALA A 363 9.67 -31.07 -18.47
CA ALA A 363 10.39 -31.13 -19.75
C ALA A 363 9.41 -31.24 -20.94
N THR A 364 8.74 -30.12 -21.24
CA THR A 364 7.79 -29.97 -22.34
C THR A 364 8.52 -29.69 -23.64
N VAL A 365 8.62 -30.72 -24.49
CA VAL A 365 9.02 -30.54 -25.89
C VAL A 365 7.85 -29.91 -26.64
N ARG A 366 7.78 -28.58 -26.63
CA ARG A 366 6.79 -27.81 -27.39
C ARG A 366 7.31 -27.56 -28.81
N ARG A 367 6.65 -28.15 -29.80
CA ARG A 367 6.47 -27.47 -31.09
C ARG A 367 5.41 -26.38 -30.92
N PRO A 368 5.30 -25.37 -31.82
CA PRO A 368 4.18 -24.45 -31.84
C PRO A 368 3.06 -24.93 -32.80
N PRO A 369 2.09 -25.70 -32.28
CA PRO A 369 0.73 -25.65 -32.79
C PRO A 369 -0.25 -25.24 -31.70
N SER A 370 -1.23 -24.40 -32.04
CA SER A 370 -2.42 -24.23 -31.22
C SER A 370 -3.26 -25.51 -31.22
N PHE A 371 -4.05 -25.71 -30.16
CA PHE A 371 -5.09 -26.73 -30.11
C PHE A 371 -5.99 -26.69 -31.37
N LYS A 372 -6.12 -27.82 -32.07
CA LYS A 372 -6.66 -27.86 -33.44
C LYS A 372 -8.20 -27.89 -33.53
N GLY A 373 -8.90 -27.67 -32.42
CA GLY A 373 -10.36 -27.52 -32.36
C GLY A 373 -11.19 -28.81 -32.46
N GLY A 374 -10.57 -29.97 -32.71
CA GLY A 374 -11.23 -31.28 -32.73
C GLY A 374 -10.99 -32.10 -31.47
N ALA A 375 -10.74 -33.41 -31.63
CA ALA A 375 -10.47 -34.31 -30.52
C ALA A 375 -9.01 -34.22 -30.02
N CYS A 376 -8.80 -34.58 -28.76
CA CYS A 376 -7.47 -34.74 -28.18
C CYS A 376 -7.13 -36.24 -28.03
N VAL A 377 -6.11 -36.70 -28.75
CA VAL A 377 -5.47 -38.00 -28.57
C VAL A 377 -4.47 -37.91 -27.44
N ILE A 378 -4.65 -38.74 -26.42
CA ILE A 378 -3.80 -38.84 -25.23
C ILE A 378 -3.20 -40.24 -25.19
N THR A 379 -1.88 -40.32 -25.14
CA THR A 379 -1.18 -41.61 -25.21
C THR A 379 0.11 -41.63 -24.39
N GLY A 380 0.77 -42.78 -24.33
CA GLY A 380 2.01 -43.02 -23.60
C GLY A 380 1.90 -44.18 -22.59
N PRO A 381 3.04 -44.65 -22.05
CA PRO A 381 3.14 -45.97 -21.41
C PRO A 381 2.27 -46.19 -20.17
N SER A 382 1.97 -47.46 -19.90
CA SER A 382 1.35 -47.83 -18.61
C SER A 382 2.28 -47.50 -17.44
N GLY A 383 1.79 -46.68 -16.50
CA GLY A 383 2.53 -46.21 -15.32
C GLY A 383 2.73 -44.70 -15.24
N VAL A 384 2.73 -43.97 -16.36
CA VAL A 384 3.05 -42.51 -16.43
C VAL A 384 1.99 -41.57 -15.86
N GLY A 385 0.85 -42.10 -15.38
CA GLY A 385 -0.20 -41.33 -14.72
C GLY A 385 -1.19 -40.58 -15.62
N LYS A 386 -1.33 -40.95 -16.90
CA LYS A 386 -2.32 -40.35 -17.84
C LYS A 386 -3.69 -40.18 -17.20
N SER A 387 -4.25 -41.27 -16.70
CA SER A 387 -5.58 -41.32 -16.08
C SER A 387 -5.71 -40.49 -14.80
N THR A 388 -4.61 -40.08 -14.15
CA THR A 388 -4.63 -39.14 -13.02
C THR A 388 -4.93 -37.73 -13.53
N LEU A 389 -4.19 -37.25 -14.53
CA LEU A 389 -4.40 -35.91 -15.08
C LEU A 389 -5.72 -35.81 -15.86
N ILE A 390 -6.12 -36.87 -16.57
CA ILE A 390 -7.42 -36.90 -17.26
C ILE A 390 -8.57 -36.87 -16.26
N LYS A 391 -8.51 -37.65 -15.16
CA LYS A 391 -9.55 -37.61 -14.12
C LYS A 391 -9.63 -36.25 -13.44
N LYS A 392 -8.49 -35.58 -13.22
CA LYS A 392 -8.50 -34.21 -12.68
C LYS A 392 -9.13 -33.22 -13.68
N LEU A 393 -8.75 -33.27 -14.96
CA LEU A 393 -9.32 -32.43 -16.02
C LEU A 393 -10.84 -32.64 -16.15
N MET A 394 -11.30 -33.89 -16.10
CA MET A 394 -12.71 -34.26 -16.18
C MET A 394 -13.51 -33.99 -14.90
N ALA A 395 -12.84 -33.78 -13.75
CA ALA A 395 -13.49 -33.36 -12.51
C ALA A 395 -13.59 -31.83 -12.38
N GLU A 396 -12.60 -31.10 -12.93
CA GLU A 396 -12.57 -29.63 -12.94
C GLU A 396 -13.43 -29.06 -14.09
N PHE A 397 -13.43 -29.74 -15.25
CA PHE A 397 -14.14 -29.36 -16.47
C PHE A 397 -15.02 -30.53 -16.99
N PRO A 398 -16.00 -31.01 -16.19
CA PRO A 398 -16.87 -32.14 -16.56
C PRO A 398 -17.78 -31.85 -17.76
N ASP A 399 -17.88 -30.59 -18.16
CA ASP A 399 -18.81 -30.07 -19.15
C ASP A 399 -18.16 -29.59 -20.45
N ASP A 400 -16.87 -29.26 -20.44
CA ASP A 400 -16.10 -28.87 -21.64
C ASP A 400 -15.45 -30.07 -22.34
N PHE A 401 -15.29 -31.19 -21.62
CA PHE A 401 -14.66 -32.41 -22.12
C PHE A 401 -15.59 -33.63 -22.03
N GLY A 402 -15.26 -34.69 -22.77
CA GLY A 402 -15.90 -36.00 -22.62
C GLY A 402 -15.10 -37.10 -23.31
N PHE A 403 -15.22 -38.33 -22.82
CA PHE A 403 -14.73 -39.51 -23.53
C PHE A 403 -15.73 -39.93 -24.62
N SER A 404 -15.20 -40.43 -25.75
CA SER A 404 -15.99 -41.27 -26.66
C SER A 404 -16.11 -42.68 -26.09
N VAL A 405 -17.28 -43.30 -26.17
CA VAL A 405 -17.44 -44.71 -25.84
C VAL A 405 -16.92 -45.55 -27.02
N SER A 406 -15.78 -46.23 -26.81
CA SER A 406 -15.19 -47.12 -27.81
C SER A 406 -16.03 -48.40 -27.98
N HIS A 407 -15.89 -49.08 -29.11
CA HIS A 407 -16.59 -50.34 -29.40
C HIS A 407 -15.68 -51.53 -29.08
N THR A 408 -16.25 -52.70 -28.77
CA THR A 408 -15.50 -53.95 -28.62
C THR A 408 -16.32 -55.19 -28.98
N THR A 409 -15.64 -56.26 -29.38
CA THR A 409 -16.22 -57.60 -29.63
C THR A 409 -16.16 -58.54 -28.43
N ARG A 410 -15.63 -58.07 -27.30
CA ARG A 410 -15.56 -58.83 -26.05
C ARG A 410 -16.88 -58.77 -25.31
N ASP A 411 -17.36 -59.88 -24.76
CA ASP A 411 -18.54 -59.88 -23.87
C ASP A 411 -18.39 -58.92 -22.67
N PRO A 412 -19.47 -58.24 -22.22
CA PRO A 412 -19.45 -57.40 -21.03
C PRO A 412 -19.02 -58.17 -19.76
N ARG A 413 -18.20 -57.55 -18.91
CA ARG A 413 -17.89 -58.10 -17.58
C ARG A 413 -19.00 -57.75 -16.57
N PRO A 414 -19.11 -58.48 -15.44
CA PRO A 414 -20.03 -58.12 -14.37
C PRO A 414 -19.82 -56.67 -13.90
N GLY A 415 -20.81 -55.81 -14.16
CA GLY A 415 -20.79 -54.38 -13.82
C GLY A 415 -20.54 -53.42 -14.99
N GLU A 416 -20.00 -53.90 -16.13
CA GLU A 416 -19.87 -53.10 -17.36
C GLU A 416 -21.26 -52.92 -18.03
N GLN A 417 -21.53 -51.75 -18.60
CA GLN A 417 -22.79 -51.39 -19.25
C GLN A 417 -22.58 -50.97 -20.71
N ASP A 418 -23.47 -51.42 -21.60
CA ASP A 418 -23.45 -51.06 -23.03
C ASP A 418 -23.74 -49.57 -23.23
N GLY A 419 -22.95 -48.93 -24.10
CA GLY A 419 -23.01 -47.49 -24.32
C GLY A 419 -22.48 -46.63 -23.16
N VAL A 420 -21.85 -47.24 -22.15
CA VAL A 420 -21.18 -46.55 -21.03
C VAL A 420 -19.71 -46.94 -20.94
N ASP A 421 -19.41 -48.23 -20.78
CA ASP A 421 -18.03 -48.73 -20.75
C ASP A 421 -17.50 -48.97 -22.16
N TYR A 422 -18.29 -49.68 -22.98
CA TYR A 422 -18.05 -49.89 -24.40
C TYR A 422 -19.40 -50.00 -25.13
N HIS A 423 -19.40 -49.85 -26.45
CA HIS A 423 -20.44 -50.39 -27.32
C HIS A 423 -20.08 -51.84 -27.67
N PHE A 424 -20.86 -52.80 -27.18
CA PHE A 424 -20.59 -54.22 -27.34
C PHE A 424 -21.22 -54.75 -28.64
N VAL A 425 -20.39 -55.18 -29.58
CA VAL A 425 -20.80 -55.50 -30.97
C VAL A 425 -20.22 -56.82 -31.47
N SER A 426 -20.97 -57.56 -32.29
CA SER A 426 -20.48 -58.79 -32.94
C SER A 426 -19.26 -58.53 -33.83
N ARG A 427 -18.32 -59.48 -33.90
CA ARG A 427 -17.06 -59.33 -34.65
C ARG A 427 -17.26 -59.10 -36.15
N GLU A 428 -18.29 -59.69 -36.74
CA GLU A 428 -18.68 -59.54 -38.14
C GLU A 428 -19.12 -58.10 -38.45
N ARG A 429 -19.96 -57.53 -37.57
CA ARG A 429 -20.39 -56.13 -37.65
C ARG A 429 -19.21 -55.19 -37.48
N MET A 430 -18.38 -55.39 -36.45
CA MET A 430 -17.25 -54.51 -36.19
C MET A 430 -16.22 -54.55 -37.33
N GLN A 431 -15.97 -55.72 -37.93
CA GLN A 431 -15.14 -55.84 -39.13
C GLN A 431 -15.77 -55.10 -40.31
N SER A 432 -17.06 -55.28 -40.59
CA SER A 432 -17.75 -54.56 -41.68
C SER A 432 -17.72 -53.04 -41.50
N ASP A 433 -17.87 -52.54 -40.27
CA ASP A 433 -17.82 -51.11 -39.96
C ASP A 433 -16.37 -50.56 -40.03
N ILE A 434 -15.35 -51.37 -39.74
CA ILE A 434 -13.92 -51.07 -39.96
C ILE A 434 -13.61 -51.01 -41.46
N ASP A 435 -14.03 -52.02 -42.23
CA ASP A 435 -13.80 -52.12 -43.67
C ASP A 435 -14.51 -50.99 -44.45
N ALA A 436 -15.65 -50.51 -43.93
CA ALA A 436 -16.36 -49.32 -44.41
C ALA A 436 -15.72 -47.98 -43.99
N GLY A 437 -14.64 -47.99 -43.21
CA GLY A 437 -13.92 -46.80 -42.78
C GLY A 437 -14.62 -45.97 -41.71
N LEU A 438 -15.52 -46.56 -40.92
CA LEU A 438 -16.28 -45.86 -39.88
C LEU A 438 -15.52 -45.71 -38.54
N PHE A 439 -14.30 -46.27 -38.46
CA PHE A 439 -13.45 -46.25 -37.27
C PHE A 439 -12.26 -45.28 -37.38
N VAL A 440 -12.00 -44.56 -36.28
CA VAL A 440 -10.90 -43.59 -36.11
C VAL A 440 -9.58 -44.30 -35.81
N GLU A 441 -9.65 -45.35 -35.00
CA GLU A 441 -8.62 -46.35 -34.75
C GLU A 441 -9.30 -47.69 -34.43
N HIS A 442 -8.56 -48.78 -34.58
CA HIS A 442 -8.94 -50.11 -34.10
C HIS A 442 -7.69 -50.96 -33.84
N ALA A 443 -7.81 -51.94 -32.94
CA ALA A 443 -6.75 -52.89 -32.59
C ALA A 443 -7.35 -54.25 -32.17
N GLU A 444 -6.65 -55.35 -32.46
CA GLU A 444 -7.00 -56.66 -31.89
C GLU A 444 -6.20 -56.95 -30.62
N VAL A 445 -6.89 -57.04 -29.49
CA VAL A 445 -6.29 -57.27 -28.16
C VAL A 445 -6.90 -58.55 -27.57
N HIS A 446 -6.05 -59.56 -27.35
CA HIS A 446 -6.45 -60.87 -26.80
C HIS A 446 -7.64 -61.51 -27.55
N GLY A 447 -7.58 -61.56 -28.89
CA GLY A 447 -8.59 -62.22 -29.73
C GLY A 447 -9.90 -61.44 -29.92
N ASN A 448 -9.95 -60.19 -29.45
CA ASN A 448 -11.12 -59.32 -29.52
C ASN A 448 -10.74 -58.01 -30.20
N LEU A 449 -11.61 -57.49 -31.06
CA LEU A 449 -11.43 -56.17 -31.64
C LEU A 449 -11.85 -55.10 -30.62
N TYR A 450 -11.13 -54.00 -30.62
CA TYR A 450 -11.42 -52.74 -29.95
C TYR A 450 -11.23 -51.61 -30.95
N GLY A 451 -11.90 -50.49 -30.76
CA GLY A 451 -11.69 -49.30 -31.59
C GLY A 451 -12.75 -48.23 -31.35
N THR A 452 -12.47 -47.01 -31.79
CA THR A 452 -13.35 -45.85 -31.56
C THR A 452 -13.96 -45.39 -32.87
N SER A 453 -15.30 -45.35 -32.95
CA SER A 453 -15.99 -44.97 -34.18
C SER A 453 -16.02 -43.45 -34.38
N ILE A 454 -16.06 -43.02 -35.65
CA ILE A 454 -16.19 -41.60 -36.03
C ILE A 454 -17.47 -41.00 -35.43
N ALA A 455 -18.54 -41.80 -35.34
CA ALA A 455 -19.80 -41.41 -34.72
C ALA A 455 -19.63 -41.08 -33.22
N ALA A 456 -18.93 -41.93 -32.45
CA ALA A 456 -18.71 -41.71 -31.03
C ALA A 456 -17.93 -40.41 -30.74
N VAL A 457 -16.93 -40.08 -31.57
CA VAL A 457 -16.22 -38.79 -31.49
C VAL A 457 -17.14 -37.62 -31.84
N GLN A 458 -17.93 -37.74 -32.92
CA GLN A 458 -18.89 -36.71 -33.32
C GLN A 458 -19.99 -36.47 -32.29
N GLU A 459 -20.42 -37.47 -31.51
CA GLU A 459 -21.44 -37.28 -30.47
C GLU A 459 -20.95 -36.44 -29.29
N VAL A 460 -19.67 -36.56 -28.91
CA VAL A 460 -19.06 -35.68 -27.91
C VAL A 460 -18.96 -34.25 -28.46
N THR A 461 -18.51 -34.10 -29.72
CA THR A 461 -18.42 -32.79 -30.39
C THR A 461 -19.78 -32.12 -30.58
N LYS A 462 -20.84 -32.88 -30.92
CA LYS A 462 -22.23 -32.38 -31.02
C LYS A 462 -22.79 -31.85 -29.70
N LYS A 463 -22.29 -32.34 -28.56
CA LYS A 463 -22.62 -31.84 -27.21
C LYS A 463 -21.82 -30.57 -26.84
N GLY A 464 -21.05 -30.01 -27.78
CA GLY A 464 -20.20 -28.83 -27.58
C GLY A 464 -18.89 -29.11 -26.86
N ARG A 465 -18.49 -30.39 -26.71
CA ARG A 465 -17.37 -30.81 -25.86
C ARG A 465 -16.17 -31.28 -26.69
N VAL A 466 -14.97 -31.08 -26.14
CA VAL A 466 -13.72 -31.66 -26.67
C VAL A 466 -13.68 -33.16 -26.33
N CYS A 467 -13.59 -33.98 -27.37
CA CYS A 467 -13.49 -35.43 -27.22
C CYS A 467 -12.08 -35.83 -26.78
N LEU A 468 -11.96 -36.56 -25.67
CA LEU A 468 -10.71 -37.12 -25.16
C LEU A 468 -10.61 -38.61 -25.57
N LEU A 469 -9.46 -38.99 -26.12
CA LEU A 469 -9.15 -40.34 -26.60
C LEU A 469 -7.92 -40.88 -25.84
N ASP A 470 -8.11 -41.65 -24.77
CA ASP A 470 -7.02 -42.34 -24.05
C ASP A 470 -6.71 -43.67 -24.75
N ILE A 471 -5.79 -43.62 -25.72
CA ILE A 471 -5.45 -44.75 -26.62
C ILE A 471 -3.95 -45.03 -26.61
N ASP A 472 -3.53 -46.24 -27.00
CA ASP A 472 -2.11 -46.59 -27.07
C ASP A 472 -1.38 -45.90 -28.24
N VAL A 473 -0.06 -46.08 -28.30
CA VAL A 473 0.81 -45.39 -29.27
C VAL A 473 0.51 -45.83 -30.72
N GLN A 474 0.04 -47.06 -30.93
CA GLN A 474 -0.31 -47.62 -32.25
C GLN A 474 -1.68 -47.11 -32.69
N GLY A 475 -2.64 -47.01 -31.76
CA GLY A 475 -3.91 -46.30 -31.96
C GLY A 475 -3.65 -44.84 -32.34
N ALA A 476 -2.80 -44.14 -31.58
CA ALA A 476 -2.44 -42.75 -31.86
C ALA A 476 -1.76 -42.56 -33.24
N GLU A 477 -0.88 -43.48 -33.66
CA GLU A 477 -0.36 -43.51 -35.03
C GLU A 477 -1.45 -43.73 -36.10
N SER A 478 -2.45 -44.55 -35.80
CA SER A 478 -3.56 -44.82 -36.72
C SER A 478 -4.43 -43.56 -36.89
N VAL A 479 -4.72 -42.83 -35.82
CA VAL A 479 -5.40 -41.53 -35.90
C VAL A 479 -4.57 -40.50 -36.69
N LYS A 480 -3.23 -40.50 -36.58
CA LYS A 480 -2.35 -39.64 -37.42
C LYS A 480 -2.39 -39.98 -38.91
N LYS A 481 -2.71 -41.24 -39.27
CA LYS A 481 -2.89 -41.69 -40.66
C LYS A 481 -4.33 -41.45 -41.18
N SER A 482 -5.29 -41.22 -40.29
CA SER A 482 -6.70 -40.94 -40.61
C SER A 482 -6.93 -39.51 -41.13
N THR A 483 -8.15 -39.25 -41.63
CA THR A 483 -8.61 -37.89 -42.01
C THR A 483 -8.74 -36.93 -40.83
N LEU A 484 -8.96 -37.43 -39.61
CA LEU A 484 -9.11 -36.63 -38.38
C LEU A 484 -7.77 -36.06 -37.87
N SER A 485 -6.63 -36.56 -38.35
CA SER A 485 -5.28 -36.06 -38.04
C SER A 485 -5.12 -34.54 -38.16
N LYS A 486 -5.85 -33.91 -39.10
CA LYS A 486 -5.82 -32.46 -39.35
C LYS A 486 -6.50 -31.63 -38.27
N THR A 487 -7.48 -32.20 -37.58
CA THR A 487 -8.29 -31.56 -36.53
C THR A 487 -7.93 -32.02 -35.12
N CYS A 488 -7.16 -33.10 -34.98
CA CYS A 488 -6.77 -33.64 -33.68
C CYS A 488 -5.48 -33.03 -33.14
N SER A 489 -5.43 -32.86 -31.81
CA SER A 489 -4.19 -32.61 -31.06
C SER A 489 -3.70 -33.91 -30.41
N PHE A 490 -2.38 -34.12 -30.36
CA PHE A 490 -1.73 -35.34 -29.91
C PHE A 490 -0.80 -35.08 -28.72
N VAL A 491 -1.16 -35.61 -27.55
CA VAL A 491 -0.41 -35.49 -26.29
C VAL A 491 0.27 -36.81 -25.94
N PHE A 492 1.59 -36.79 -25.75
CA PHE A 492 2.36 -37.92 -25.27
C PHE A 492 2.76 -37.75 -23.79
N PHE A 493 2.45 -38.74 -22.96
CA PHE A 493 2.90 -38.79 -21.57
C PHE A 493 4.11 -39.72 -21.44
N ALA A 494 5.26 -39.17 -21.08
CA ALA A 494 6.48 -39.92 -20.83
C ALA A 494 6.86 -39.88 -19.34
N PRO A 495 7.53 -40.91 -18.80
CA PRO A 495 8.19 -40.81 -17.51
C PRO A 495 9.45 -39.92 -17.64
N PRO A 496 9.93 -39.28 -16.56
CA PRO A 496 11.22 -38.59 -16.58
C PRO A 496 12.38 -39.54 -16.88
N THR A 497 12.36 -40.74 -16.29
CA THR A 497 13.34 -41.82 -16.52
C THR A 497 12.65 -43.20 -16.45
N ALA A 498 13.31 -44.23 -16.99
CA ALA A 498 12.83 -45.62 -16.85
C ALA A 498 12.74 -46.06 -15.38
N ALA A 499 13.66 -45.61 -14.51
CA ALA A 499 13.64 -45.92 -13.07
C ALA A 499 12.40 -45.33 -12.36
N VAL A 500 11.98 -44.10 -12.71
CA VAL A 500 10.74 -43.50 -12.19
C VAL A 500 9.51 -44.27 -12.67
N LEU A 501 9.52 -44.79 -13.91
CA LEU A 501 8.44 -45.65 -14.39
C LEU A 501 8.37 -46.98 -13.62
N GLU A 502 9.51 -47.62 -13.38
CA GLU A 502 9.60 -48.85 -12.60
C GLU A 502 9.12 -48.63 -11.16
N GLN A 503 9.55 -47.55 -10.50
CA GLN A 503 9.06 -47.15 -9.18
C GLN A 503 7.53 -46.93 -9.18
N ARG A 504 6.98 -46.27 -10.21
CA ARG A 504 5.53 -46.05 -10.39
C ARG A 504 4.71 -47.31 -10.71
N LEU A 505 5.34 -48.36 -11.23
CA LEU A 505 4.72 -49.67 -11.44
C LEU A 505 4.78 -50.51 -10.16
N ARG A 506 5.96 -50.60 -9.52
CA ARG A 506 6.18 -51.33 -8.26
C ARG A 506 5.36 -50.77 -7.09
N GLY A 507 5.32 -49.45 -6.96
CA GLY A 507 4.60 -48.74 -5.88
C GLY A 507 3.08 -48.91 -5.88
N ARG A 508 2.50 -49.60 -6.87
CA ARG A 508 1.07 -49.94 -6.92
C ARG A 508 0.71 -51.14 -6.03
N GLY A 509 1.68 -51.97 -5.64
CA GLY A 509 1.48 -53.08 -4.68
C GLY A 509 0.54 -54.21 -5.12
N THR A 510 0.05 -54.20 -6.37
CA THR A 510 -1.06 -55.06 -6.84
C THR A 510 -0.64 -56.17 -7.83
N GLU A 511 0.63 -56.29 -8.18
CA GLU A 511 1.09 -57.13 -9.30
C GLU A 511 2.38 -57.89 -8.98
N THR A 512 2.52 -59.09 -9.57
CA THR A 512 3.71 -59.94 -9.41
C THR A 512 4.89 -59.43 -10.24
N GLU A 513 6.12 -59.77 -9.83
CA GLU A 513 7.36 -59.36 -10.49
C GLU A 513 7.33 -59.62 -12.00
N GLU A 514 6.90 -60.82 -12.42
CA GLU A 514 6.79 -61.22 -13.83
C GLU A 514 5.84 -60.33 -14.64
N ARG A 515 4.75 -59.85 -14.02
CA ARG A 515 3.80 -58.91 -14.64
C ARG A 515 4.39 -57.50 -14.74
N ILE A 516 5.13 -57.07 -13.72
CA ILE A 516 5.86 -55.80 -13.71
C ILE A 516 6.92 -55.80 -14.81
N GLN A 517 7.75 -56.85 -14.92
CA GLN A 517 8.75 -56.99 -15.97
C GLN A 517 8.15 -57.05 -17.38
N LYS A 518 7.02 -57.76 -17.56
CA LYS A 518 6.28 -57.78 -18.84
C LYS A 518 5.75 -56.39 -19.20
N ARG A 519 5.27 -55.60 -18.23
CA ARG A 519 4.83 -54.22 -18.45
C ARG A 519 5.98 -53.27 -18.74
N LEU A 520 7.11 -53.37 -18.02
CA LEU A 520 8.32 -52.61 -18.33
C LEU A 520 8.80 -52.87 -19.77
N THR A 521 8.81 -54.13 -20.19
CA THR A 521 9.16 -54.53 -21.57
C THR A 521 8.22 -53.93 -22.62
N GLY A 522 6.91 -53.84 -22.33
CA GLY A 522 5.95 -53.17 -23.20
C GLY A 522 6.16 -51.65 -23.23
N SER A 523 6.22 -51.02 -22.06
CA SER A 523 6.40 -49.58 -21.89
C SER A 523 7.69 -49.05 -22.52
N LEU A 524 8.79 -49.82 -22.49
CA LEU A 524 10.05 -49.45 -23.16
C LEU A 524 9.92 -49.45 -24.70
N ARG A 525 9.05 -50.29 -25.27
CA ARG A 525 8.73 -50.26 -26.72
C ARG A 525 7.85 -49.07 -27.08
N GLU A 526 6.87 -48.75 -26.23
CA GLU A 526 6.06 -47.53 -26.40
C GLU A 526 6.92 -46.26 -26.31
N LEU A 527 7.94 -46.25 -25.45
CA LEU A 527 8.93 -45.17 -25.39
C LEU A 527 9.83 -45.12 -26.61
N SER A 528 10.32 -46.25 -27.14
CA SER A 528 11.18 -46.23 -28.33
C SER A 528 10.47 -45.72 -29.59
N ILE A 529 9.14 -45.84 -29.68
CA ILE A 529 8.34 -45.21 -30.74
C ILE A 529 8.32 -43.68 -30.58
N TYR A 530 8.17 -43.17 -29.36
CA TYR A 530 8.33 -41.73 -29.08
C TYR A 530 9.75 -41.25 -29.36
N GLU A 531 10.79 -41.99 -28.93
CA GLU A 531 12.20 -41.60 -29.12
C GLU A 531 12.63 -41.63 -30.58
N GLY A 532 12.03 -42.51 -31.40
CA GLY A 532 12.23 -42.54 -32.85
C GLY A 532 11.60 -41.38 -33.61
N ASN A 533 10.57 -40.72 -33.05
CA ASN A 533 10.00 -39.49 -33.61
C ASN A 533 9.35 -38.59 -32.53
N PRO A 534 10.15 -37.85 -31.73
CA PRO A 534 9.64 -36.96 -30.68
C PRO A 534 8.85 -35.78 -31.25
N ASP A 535 9.12 -35.43 -32.51
CA ASP A 535 8.54 -34.34 -33.27
C ASP A 535 7.12 -34.62 -33.80
N ALA A 536 6.61 -35.84 -33.61
CA ALA A 536 5.28 -36.26 -34.04
C ALA A 536 4.15 -35.91 -33.05
N TRP A 537 4.44 -35.19 -31.96
CA TRP A 537 3.50 -34.91 -30.88
C TRP A 537 3.33 -33.39 -30.70
N ASP A 538 2.10 -32.93 -30.47
CA ASP A 538 1.81 -31.50 -30.28
C ASP A 538 2.19 -31.04 -28.86
N LEU A 539 2.09 -31.95 -27.88
CA LEU A 539 2.59 -31.78 -26.52
C LEU A 539 3.26 -33.09 -26.04
N THR A 540 4.37 -32.97 -25.31
CA THR A 540 4.93 -34.05 -24.51
C THR A 540 5.06 -33.62 -23.06
N LEU A 541 4.62 -34.45 -22.11
CA LEU A 541 4.73 -34.21 -20.66
C LEU A 541 5.66 -35.24 -20.00
N LYS A 542 6.60 -34.75 -19.19
CA LYS A 542 7.58 -35.54 -18.40
C LYS A 542 7.69 -34.99 -16.99
N TRP A 543 7.15 -35.71 -16.00
CA TRP A 543 6.91 -35.19 -14.66
C TRP A 543 7.14 -36.26 -13.56
N TYR A 544 7.69 -35.85 -12.41
CA TYR A 544 7.85 -36.66 -11.19
C TYR A 544 6.61 -36.57 -10.29
N ASN A 545 6.41 -37.45 -9.30
CA ASN A 545 5.12 -37.58 -8.58
C ASN A 545 4.67 -36.30 -7.86
N GLU A 546 5.63 -35.61 -7.25
CA GLU A 546 5.53 -34.34 -6.57
C GLU A 546 5.15 -33.18 -7.50
N GLN A 547 5.41 -33.31 -8.81
CA GLN A 547 5.04 -32.36 -9.86
C GLN A 547 3.65 -32.62 -10.46
N VAL A 548 2.77 -33.37 -9.78
CA VAL A 548 1.43 -33.70 -10.30
C VAL A 548 0.61 -32.46 -10.64
N GLU A 549 0.78 -31.39 -9.85
CA GLU A 549 0.05 -30.14 -10.03
C GLU A 549 0.61 -29.35 -11.21
N ASP A 550 1.93 -29.18 -11.29
CA ASP A 550 2.57 -28.48 -12.41
C ASP A 550 2.26 -29.18 -13.75
N ALA A 551 2.37 -30.52 -13.77
CA ALA A 551 2.08 -31.33 -14.95
C ALA A 551 0.60 -31.23 -15.36
N TYR A 552 -0.29 -31.11 -14.38
CA TYR A 552 -1.70 -30.82 -14.62
C TYR A 552 -1.89 -29.41 -15.17
N GLN A 553 -1.20 -28.39 -14.66
CA GLN A 553 -1.34 -27.02 -15.15
C GLN A 553 -0.83 -26.87 -16.60
N GLU A 554 0.27 -27.53 -16.99
CA GLU A 554 0.70 -27.57 -18.40
C GLU A 554 -0.33 -28.30 -19.30
N PHE A 555 -0.86 -29.44 -18.84
CA PHE A 555 -1.90 -30.20 -19.55
C PHE A 555 -3.19 -29.38 -19.73
N ARG A 556 -3.64 -28.71 -18.66
CA ARG A 556 -4.79 -27.79 -18.64
C ARG A 556 -4.54 -26.57 -19.53
N THR A 557 -3.33 -26.01 -19.53
CA THR A 557 -2.97 -24.86 -20.37
C THR A 557 -2.99 -25.23 -21.86
N PHE A 558 -2.50 -26.41 -22.23
CA PHE A 558 -2.51 -26.86 -23.62
C PHE A 558 -3.92 -27.22 -24.14
N LEU A 559 -4.75 -27.87 -23.31
CA LEU A 559 -6.09 -28.31 -23.74
C LEU A 559 -7.20 -27.29 -23.48
N TYR A 560 -7.31 -26.77 -22.25
CA TYR A 560 -8.43 -25.90 -21.87
C TYR A 560 -8.16 -24.43 -22.24
N ASP A 561 -6.97 -23.90 -21.96
CA ASP A 561 -6.67 -22.47 -22.22
C ASP A 561 -6.41 -22.15 -23.70
N GLN A 562 -6.44 -23.15 -24.59
CA GLN A 562 -6.39 -23.00 -26.06
C GLN A 562 -7.69 -23.40 -26.77
N ILE A 563 -8.71 -23.91 -26.07
CA ILE A 563 -10.08 -23.91 -26.62
C ILE A 563 -10.46 -22.45 -26.90
N PRO A 564 -11.18 -22.14 -27.99
CA PRO A 564 -11.76 -20.81 -28.25
C PRO A 564 -12.83 -20.39 -27.22
N LYS A 565 -12.41 -20.15 -25.98
CA LYS A 565 -13.15 -19.37 -24.99
C LYS A 565 -13.48 -18.01 -25.63
N GLN A 566 -14.69 -17.50 -25.40
CA GLN A 566 -14.94 -16.08 -25.67
C GLN A 566 -13.89 -15.27 -24.88
N PRO A 567 -13.20 -14.32 -25.53
CA PRO A 567 -11.87 -13.89 -25.10
C PRO A 567 -11.88 -13.40 -23.66
N ALA A 568 -10.96 -13.89 -22.83
CA ALA A 568 -10.87 -13.53 -21.43
C ALA A 568 -10.70 -12.00 -21.28
N GLY A 569 -11.75 -11.34 -20.79
CA GLY A 569 -11.90 -9.88 -20.83
C GLY A 569 -13.17 -9.38 -21.56
N GLN A 570 -13.91 -10.25 -22.26
CA GLN A 570 -15.23 -9.94 -22.82
C GLN A 570 -16.31 -10.88 -22.30
N ILE A 571 -17.16 -10.36 -21.42
CA ILE A 571 -18.56 -10.79 -21.32
C ILE A 571 -19.19 -10.56 -22.70
N ALA A 572 -19.85 -11.57 -23.28
CA ALA A 572 -20.45 -11.42 -24.61
C ALA A 572 -21.66 -10.49 -24.59
N THR A 573 -21.38 -9.20 -24.77
CA THR A 573 -22.30 -8.08 -24.69
C THR A 573 -22.75 -7.64 -26.07
N VAL A 574 -24.00 -7.96 -26.40
CA VAL A 574 -24.77 -7.06 -27.26
C VAL A 574 -25.17 -5.89 -26.36
N ARG A 575 -24.63 -4.70 -26.63
CA ARG A 575 -24.89 -3.47 -25.87
C ARG A 575 -25.35 -2.35 -26.80
N ARG A 576 -26.51 -1.78 -26.51
CA ARG A 576 -27.05 -0.57 -27.13
C ARG A 576 -27.07 0.57 -26.10
N PRO A 577 -27.14 1.85 -26.52
CA PRO A 577 -27.35 2.95 -25.57
C PRO A 577 -28.75 2.80 -24.93
N PRO A 578 -28.85 2.65 -23.59
CA PRO A 578 -30.13 2.39 -22.94
C PRO A 578 -31.08 3.58 -23.03
N SER A 579 -32.37 3.30 -23.23
CA SER A 579 -33.38 4.34 -23.47
C SER A 579 -33.99 4.95 -22.19
N PHE A 580 -33.14 5.17 -21.16
CA PHE A 580 -33.55 5.70 -19.86
C PHE A 580 -34.14 7.12 -19.96
N LYS A 581 -35.47 7.19 -20.03
CA LYS A 581 -36.27 8.43 -20.05
C LYS A 581 -37.24 8.47 -18.87
N GLY A 582 -36.74 8.13 -17.69
CA GLY A 582 -37.53 8.06 -16.44
C GLY A 582 -38.33 6.78 -16.23
N GLY A 583 -37.98 5.67 -16.90
CA GLY A 583 -38.65 4.37 -16.78
C GLY A 583 -37.84 3.29 -16.06
N ALA A 584 -38.28 2.03 -16.20
CA ALA A 584 -37.75 0.87 -15.49
C ALA A 584 -36.65 0.11 -16.27
N CYS A 585 -35.86 -0.68 -15.57
CA CYS A 585 -35.00 -1.71 -16.14
C CYS A 585 -35.67 -3.08 -15.99
N VAL A 586 -35.97 -3.72 -17.12
CA VAL A 586 -36.42 -5.12 -17.16
C VAL A 586 -35.20 -6.03 -17.16
N ILE A 587 -35.13 -6.92 -16.19
CA ILE A 587 -34.06 -7.91 -16.03
C ILE A 587 -34.67 -9.29 -16.14
N THR A 588 -34.16 -10.10 -17.06
CA THR A 588 -34.71 -11.43 -17.34
C THR A 588 -33.64 -12.44 -17.75
N GLY A 589 -34.05 -13.70 -17.94
CA GLY A 589 -33.23 -14.83 -18.34
C GLY A 589 -33.30 -16.02 -17.36
N PRO A 590 -32.77 -17.20 -17.75
CA PRO A 590 -33.09 -18.48 -17.11
C PRO A 590 -32.80 -18.59 -15.61
N SER A 591 -33.56 -19.45 -14.92
CA SER A 591 -33.22 -19.83 -13.55
C SER A 591 -31.86 -20.53 -13.50
N GLY A 592 -30.89 -19.91 -12.81
CA GLY A 592 -29.52 -20.41 -12.64
C GLY A 592 -28.42 -19.42 -13.02
N VAL A 593 -28.69 -18.49 -13.95
CA VAL A 593 -27.69 -17.54 -14.53
C VAL A 593 -27.18 -16.44 -13.59
N GLY A 594 -27.57 -16.46 -12.31
CA GLY A 594 -27.09 -15.53 -11.29
C GLY A 594 -27.66 -14.10 -11.32
N LYS A 595 -28.82 -13.86 -11.98
CA LYS A 595 -29.51 -12.54 -12.00
C LYS A 595 -29.53 -11.88 -10.62
N SER A 596 -30.10 -12.59 -9.65
CA SER A 596 -30.27 -12.12 -8.27
C SER A 596 -28.96 -11.90 -7.51
N THR A 597 -27.82 -12.45 -7.98
CA THR A 597 -26.49 -12.15 -7.43
C THR A 597 -26.03 -10.76 -7.86
N LEU A 598 -26.13 -10.44 -9.16
CA LEU A 598 -25.71 -9.13 -9.67
C LEU A 598 -26.69 -8.03 -9.25
N ILE A 599 -28.00 -8.33 -9.18
CA ILE A 599 -28.99 -7.40 -8.62
C ILE A 599 -28.70 -7.14 -7.14
N LYS A 600 -28.42 -8.16 -6.32
CA LYS A 600 -28.08 -7.95 -4.89
C LYS A 600 -26.80 -7.14 -4.70
N LYS A 601 -25.77 -7.33 -5.53
CA LYS A 601 -24.60 -6.42 -5.56
C LYS A 601 -25.02 -4.98 -5.88
N LEU A 602 -25.80 -4.79 -6.95
CA LEU A 602 -26.24 -3.46 -7.39
C LEU A 602 -27.10 -2.75 -6.34
N MET A 603 -27.99 -3.46 -5.64
CA MET A 603 -28.80 -2.88 -4.55
C MET A 603 -28.00 -2.64 -3.27
N ALA A 604 -26.85 -3.30 -3.09
CA ALA A 604 -25.97 -3.07 -1.95
C ALA A 604 -24.99 -1.90 -2.18
N GLU A 605 -24.53 -1.69 -3.42
CA GLU A 605 -23.69 -0.54 -3.81
C GLU A 605 -24.53 0.72 -4.05
N PHE A 606 -25.72 0.58 -4.65
CA PHE A 606 -26.63 1.68 -5.00
C PHE A 606 -28.05 1.46 -4.43
N PRO A 607 -28.21 1.39 -3.09
CA PRO A 607 -29.51 1.22 -2.44
C PRO A 607 -30.45 2.42 -2.65
N ASP A 608 -29.97 3.51 -3.25
CA ASP A 608 -30.68 4.78 -3.41
C ASP A 608 -31.03 5.16 -4.84
N ASP A 609 -30.21 4.79 -5.82
CA ASP A 609 -30.47 5.06 -7.25
C ASP A 609 -31.45 4.07 -7.87
N PHE A 610 -31.73 2.95 -7.19
CA PHE A 610 -32.58 1.85 -7.66
C PHE A 610 -33.61 1.39 -6.62
N GLY A 611 -34.60 0.63 -7.08
CA GLY A 611 -35.52 -0.12 -6.20
C GLY A 611 -36.38 -1.11 -6.96
N PHE A 612 -36.87 -2.15 -6.28
CA PHE A 612 -37.87 -3.06 -6.85
C PHE A 612 -39.27 -2.45 -6.79
N SER A 613 -40.12 -2.76 -7.76
CA SER A 613 -41.57 -2.63 -7.61
C SER A 613 -42.12 -3.80 -6.79
N VAL A 614 -43.02 -3.54 -5.85
CA VAL A 614 -43.78 -4.60 -5.17
C VAL A 614 -44.85 -5.13 -6.13
N SER A 615 -44.71 -6.37 -6.57
CA SER A 615 -45.68 -7.04 -7.46
C SER A 615 -46.97 -7.38 -6.71
N HIS A 616 -48.08 -7.53 -7.42
CA HIS A 616 -49.36 -7.94 -6.85
C HIS A 616 -49.54 -9.46 -6.99
N THR A 617 -50.33 -10.08 -6.10
CA THR A 617 -50.72 -11.50 -6.24
C THR A 617 -52.09 -11.79 -5.61
N THR A 618 -52.76 -12.83 -6.10
CA THR A 618 -54.02 -13.37 -5.54
C THR A 618 -53.84 -14.51 -4.55
N ARG A 619 -52.59 -14.90 -4.27
CA ARG A 619 -52.25 -15.94 -3.31
C ARG A 619 -52.25 -15.39 -1.88
N ASP A 620 -52.82 -16.11 -0.92
CA ASP A 620 -52.73 -15.75 0.50
C ASP A 620 -51.26 -15.55 0.98
N PRO A 621 -51.00 -14.58 1.87
CA PRO A 621 -49.68 -14.38 2.49
C PRO A 621 -49.20 -15.63 3.24
N ARG A 622 -47.91 -15.97 3.11
CA ARG A 622 -47.27 -17.00 3.95
C ARG A 622 -46.88 -16.43 5.32
N PRO A 623 -46.68 -17.27 6.35
CA PRO A 623 -46.13 -16.83 7.63
C PRO A 623 -44.82 -16.06 7.46
N GLY A 624 -44.85 -14.76 7.76
CA GLY A 624 -43.71 -13.84 7.65
C GLY A 624 -43.73 -12.90 6.44
N GLU A 625 -44.53 -13.17 5.41
CA GLU A 625 -44.74 -12.23 4.28
C GLU A 625 -45.64 -11.05 4.72
N GLN A 626 -45.36 -9.85 4.25
CA GLN A 626 -46.07 -8.61 4.59
C GLN A 626 -46.64 -7.91 3.36
N ASP A 627 -47.88 -7.41 3.47
CA ASP A 627 -48.55 -6.67 2.40
C ASP A 627 -47.85 -5.34 2.12
N GLY A 628 -47.66 -5.03 0.83
CA GLY A 628 -46.90 -3.87 0.39
C GLY A 628 -45.38 -3.96 0.61
N VAL A 629 -44.86 -5.13 1.00
CA VAL A 629 -43.42 -5.39 1.14
C VAL A 629 -43.00 -6.57 0.27
N ASP A 630 -43.60 -7.75 0.47
CA ASP A 630 -43.33 -8.94 -0.35
C ASP A 630 -44.18 -8.93 -1.63
N TYR A 631 -45.49 -8.72 -1.46
CA TYR A 631 -46.45 -8.51 -2.54
C TYR A 631 -47.55 -7.54 -2.07
N HIS A 632 -48.30 -6.98 -3.01
CA HIS A 632 -49.64 -6.47 -2.75
C HIS A 632 -50.66 -7.60 -2.91
N PHE A 633 -51.27 -8.02 -1.80
CA PHE A 633 -52.17 -9.16 -1.76
C PHE A 633 -53.62 -8.70 -2.06
N VAL A 634 -54.17 -9.17 -3.19
CA VAL A 634 -55.44 -8.67 -3.77
C VAL A 634 -56.36 -9.81 -4.18
N SER A 635 -57.69 -9.60 -4.11
CA SER A 635 -58.65 -10.60 -4.58
C SER A 635 -58.56 -10.84 -6.09
N ARG A 636 -58.88 -12.04 -6.56
CA ARG A 636 -58.75 -12.43 -7.97
C ARG A 636 -59.66 -11.60 -8.89
N GLU A 637 -60.84 -11.23 -8.40
CA GLU A 637 -61.82 -10.40 -9.11
C GLU A 637 -61.29 -8.98 -9.33
N ARG A 638 -60.67 -8.39 -8.29
CA ARG A 638 -60.03 -7.09 -8.37
C ARG A 638 -58.84 -7.12 -9.32
N MET A 639 -57.95 -8.10 -9.15
CA MET A 639 -56.76 -8.21 -10.00
C MET A 639 -57.13 -8.42 -11.47
N GLN A 640 -58.16 -9.23 -11.77
CA GLN A 640 -58.67 -9.37 -13.12
C GLN A 640 -59.24 -8.05 -13.66
N SER A 641 -60.06 -7.33 -12.88
CA SER A 641 -60.59 -6.02 -13.30
C SER A 641 -59.48 -4.98 -13.55
N ASP A 642 -58.42 -4.98 -12.76
CA ASP A 642 -57.28 -4.08 -12.91
C ASP A 642 -56.39 -4.48 -14.12
N ILE A 643 -56.30 -5.78 -14.45
CA ILE A 643 -55.68 -6.31 -15.68
C ILE A 643 -56.49 -5.91 -16.91
N ASP A 644 -57.81 -6.13 -16.90
CA ASP A 644 -58.74 -5.83 -18.00
C ASP A 644 -58.79 -4.30 -18.28
N ALA A 645 -58.61 -3.48 -17.24
CA ALA A 645 -58.46 -2.03 -17.34
C ALA A 645 -57.08 -1.56 -17.83
N GLY A 646 -56.12 -2.48 -18.06
CA GLY A 646 -54.78 -2.17 -18.56
C GLY A 646 -53.85 -1.52 -17.52
N LEU A 647 -54.10 -1.71 -16.23
CA LEU A 647 -53.29 -1.13 -15.14
C LEU A 647 -52.02 -1.93 -14.81
N PHE A 648 -51.83 -3.09 -15.45
CA PHE A 648 -50.69 -3.98 -15.27
C PHE A 648 -49.67 -3.90 -16.42
N VAL A 649 -48.39 -3.94 -16.05
CA VAL A 649 -47.21 -3.91 -16.96
C VAL A 649 -46.93 -5.31 -17.52
N GLU A 650 -47.06 -6.31 -16.66
CA GLU A 650 -47.07 -7.73 -16.96
C GLU A 650 -47.99 -8.45 -15.96
N HIS A 651 -48.47 -9.63 -16.31
CA HIS A 651 -49.19 -10.54 -15.43
C HIS A 651 -49.05 -11.99 -15.91
N ALA A 652 -49.14 -12.95 -14.99
CA ALA A 652 -49.10 -14.39 -15.28
C ALA A 652 -49.94 -15.18 -14.25
N GLU A 653 -50.53 -16.31 -14.67
CA GLU A 653 -51.12 -17.26 -13.74
C GLU A 653 -50.13 -18.38 -13.37
N VAL A 654 -49.77 -18.45 -12.09
CA VAL A 654 -48.82 -19.43 -11.56
C VAL A 654 -49.49 -20.21 -10.42
N HIS A 655 -49.62 -21.53 -10.60
CA HIS A 655 -50.25 -22.44 -9.64
C HIS A 655 -51.65 -21.98 -9.17
N GLY A 656 -52.51 -21.56 -10.12
CA GLY A 656 -53.90 -21.16 -9.83
C GLY A 656 -54.06 -19.76 -9.24
N ASN A 657 -52.98 -18.99 -9.15
CA ASN A 657 -52.96 -17.63 -8.60
C ASN A 657 -52.42 -16.65 -9.64
N LEU A 658 -53.02 -15.47 -9.74
CA LEU A 658 -52.48 -14.41 -10.58
C LEU A 658 -51.31 -13.73 -9.85
N TYR A 659 -50.33 -13.32 -10.64
CA TYR A 659 -49.20 -12.49 -10.28
C TYR A 659 -49.04 -11.41 -11.35
N GLY A 660 -48.43 -10.27 -11.00
CA GLY A 660 -48.11 -9.24 -11.98
C GLY A 660 -47.68 -7.92 -11.35
N THR A 661 -47.09 -7.04 -12.13
CA THR A 661 -46.57 -5.74 -11.68
C THR A 661 -47.45 -4.62 -12.20
N SER A 662 -48.01 -3.79 -11.31
CA SER A 662 -48.87 -2.68 -11.72
C SER A 662 -48.06 -1.46 -12.18
N ILE A 663 -48.63 -0.67 -13.09
CA ILE A 663 -48.04 0.58 -13.58
C ILE A 663 -47.81 1.54 -12.40
N ALA A 664 -48.71 1.53 -11.40
CA ALA A 664 -48.57 2.33 -10.19
C ALA A 664 -47.31 1.97 -9.38
N ALA A 665 -47.01 0.68 -9.18
CA ALA A 665 -45.82 0.25 -8.44
C ALA A 665 -44.51 0.71 -9.11
N VAL A 666 -44.45 0.68 -10.45
CA VAL A 666 -43.31 1.22 -11.23
C VAL A 666 -43.24 2.75 -11.11
N GLN A 667 -44.38 3.43 -11.13
CA GLN A 667 -44.44 4.88 -10.93
C GLN A 667 -44.03 5.31 -9.52
N GLU A 668 -44.26 4.51 -8.47
CA GLU A 668 -43.83 4.88 -7.12
C GLU A 668 -42.32 4.85 -6.92
N VAL A 669 -41.63 3.89 -7.54
CA VAL A 669 -40.16 3.82 -7.49
C VAL A 669 -39.54 4.98 -8.28
N THR A 670 -40.07 5.26 -9.48
CA THR A 670 -39.60 6.37 -10.33
C THR A 670 -39.93 7.76 -9.77
N LYS A 671 -41.08 7.95 -9.10
CA LYS A 671 -41.40 9.16 -8.31
C LYS A 671 -40.40 9.43 -7.17
N LYS A 672 -39.78 8.39 -6.61
CA LYS A 672 -38.71 8.51 -5.59
C LYS A 672 -37.34 8.83 -6.22
N GLY A 673 -37.28 9.14 -7.51
CA GLY A 673 -36.05 9.46 -8.26
C GLY A 673 -35.22 8.24 -8.67
N ARG A 674 -35.76 7.03 -8.53
CA ARG A 674 -35.00 5.77 -8.66
C ARG A 674 -35.33 5.02 -9.95
N VAL A 675 -34.37 4.29 -10.50
CA VAL A 675 -34.63 3.31 -11.56
C VAL A 675 -35.32 2.09 -10.96
N CYS A 676 -36.54 1.81 -11.42
CA CYS A 676 -37.27 0.62 -11.02
C CYS A 676 -36.66 -0.63 -11.66
N LEU A 677 -36.32 -1.64 -10.86
CA LEU A 677 -35.88 -2.95 -11.34
C LEU A 677 -37.04 -3.96 -11.36
N LEU A 678 -37.19 -4.64 -12.49
CA LEU A 678 -38.19 -5.68 -12.73
C LEU A 678 -37.47 -7.01 -13.00
N ASP A 679 -37.31 -7.87 -11.99
CA ASP A 679 -36.78 -9.24 -12.13
C ASP A 679 -37.93 -10.18 -12.54
N ILE A 680 -38.18 -10.29 -13.85
CA ILE A 680 -39.34 -10.97 -14.43
C ILE A 680 -38.91 -12.00 -15.48
N ASP A 681 -39.77 -12.97 -15.81
CA ASP A 681 -39.46 -13.96 -16.85
C ASP A 681 -39.53 -13.37 -18.27
N VAL A 682 -39.16 -14.17 -19.27
CA VAL A 682 -39.04 -13.73 -20.67
C VAL A 682 -40.41 -13.38 -21.29
N GLN A 683 -41.50 -13.98 -20.81
CA GLN A 683 -42.88 -13.68 -21.24
C GLN A 683 -43.39 -12.39 -20.60
N GLY A 684 -43.05 -12.16 -19.33
CA GLY A 684 -43.22 -10.87 -18.67
C GLY A 684 -42.46 -9.77 -19.42
N ALA A 685 -41.19 -9.99 -19.77
CA ALA A 685 -40.40 -9.06 -20.55
C ALA A 685 -41.01 -8.76 -21.93
N GLU A 686 -41.52 -9.76 -22.65
CA GLU A 686 -42.29 -9.57 -23.88
C GLU A 686 -43.56 -8.74 -23.68
N SER A 687 -44.24 -8.89 -22.54
CA SER A 687 -45.43 -8.11 -22.19
C SER A 687 -45.07 -6.63 -21.98
N VAL A 688 -43.99 -6.35 -21.25
CA VAL A 688 -43.48 -4.96 -21.09
C VAL A 688 -43.11 -4.35 -22.44
N ARG A 689 -42.53 -5.12 -23.38
CA ARG A 689 -42.22 -4.65 -24.76
C ARG A 689 -43.47 -4.26 -25.56
N LYS A 690 -44.59 -4.94 -25.32
CA LYS A 690 -45.89 -4.65 -25.98
C LYS A 690 -46.63 -3.49 -25.29
N SER A 691 -46.29 -3.18 -24.04
CA SER A 691 -46.85 -2.07 -23.25
C SER A 691 -46.36 -0.67 -23.70
N SER A 692 -47.00 0.38 -23.18
CA SER A 692 -46.58 1.78 -23.35
C SER A 692 -45.22 2.12 -22.71
N LEU A 693 -44.80 1.37 -21.68
CA LEU A 693 -43.55 1.60 -20.93
C LEU A 693 -42.30 1.22 -21.72
N SER A 694 -42.46 0.39 -22.77
CA SER A 694 -41.40 -0.02 -23.71
C SER A 694 -40.51 1.12 -24.22
N LYS A 695 -41.07 2.33 -24.40
CA LYS A 695 -40.37 3.53 -24.90
C LYS A 695 -39.49 4.26 -23.86
N THR A 696 -39.57 3.83 -22.60
CA THR A 696 -38.87 4.42 -21.45
C THR A 696 -38.03 3.42 -20.66
N CYS A 697 -38.12 2.14 -21.02
CA CYS A 697 -37.45 1.04 -20.34
C CYS A 697 -36.18 0.59 -21.06
N SER A 698 -35.32 -0.13 -20.32
CA SER A 698 -34.17 -0.84 -20.87
C SER A 698 -34.29 -2.33 -20.56
N PHE A 699 -33.90 -3.20 -21.50
CA PHE A 699 -34.11 -4.65 -21.41
C PHE A 699 -32.77 -5.40 -21.32
N VAL A 700 -32.51 -6.02 -20.16
CA VAL A 700 -31.31 -6.80 -19.87
C VAL A 700 -31.62 -8.30 -19.87
N PHE A 701 -30.92 -9.06 -20.72
CA PHE A 701 -30.97 -10.53 -20.73
C PHE A 701 -29.72 -11.14 -20.10
N PHE A 702 -29.91 -12.01 -19.11
CA PHE A 702 -28.85 -12.83 -18.54
C PHE A 702 -28.89 -14.23 -19.16
N ALA A 703 -27.90 -14.57 -19.98
CA ALA A 703 -27.71 -15.90 -20.53
C ALA A 703 -26.55 -16.63 -19.83
N PRO A 704 -26.57 -17.96 -19.74
CA PRO A 704 -25.37 -18.71 -19.40
C PRO A 704 -24.40 -18.67 -20.61
N PRO A 705 -23.08 -18.90 -20.41
CA PRO A 705 -22.16 -19.09 -21.51
C PRO A 705 -22.52 -20.31 -22.37
N THR A 706 -22.88 -21.42 -21.72
CA THR A 706 -23.35 -22.67 -22.34
C THR A 706 -24.49 -23.27 -21.51
N ALA A 707 -25.29 -24.16 -22.11
CA ALA A 707 -26.31 -24.90 -21.37
C ALA A 707 -25.72 -25.74 -20.22
N ALA A 708 -24.49 -26.24 -20.42
CA ALA A 708 -23.78 -27.06 -19.44
C ALA A 708 -23.35 -26.26 -18.20
N VAL A 709 -22.85 -25.02 -18.37
CA VAL A 709 -22.60 -24.10 -17.24
C VAL A 709 -23.89 -23.78 -16.46
N LEU A 710 -25.05 -23.77 -17.12
CA LEU A 710 -26.33 -23.61 -16.43
C LEU A 710 -26.71 -24.85 -15.61
N GLU A 711 -26.47 -26.05 -16.14
CA GLU A 711 -26.65 -27.31 -15.43
C GLU A 711 -25.74 -27.41 -14.21
N GLN A 712 -24.44 -27.11 -14.35
CA GLN A 712 -23.49 -27.00 -13.24
C GLN A 712 -23.99 -26.02 -12.16
N ARG A 713 -24.49 -24.84 -12.55
CA ARG A 713 -25.07 -23.80 -11.66
C ARG A 713 -26.40 -24.17 -11.00
N LEU A 714 -27.11 -25.16 -11.52
CA LEU A 714 -28.31 -25.73 -10.89
C LEU A 714 -27.94 -26.87 -9.94
N ARG A 715 -27.11 -27.81 -10.39
CA ARG A 715 -26.61 -28.96 -9.60
C ARG A 715 -25.82 -28.53 -8.36
N GLY A 716 -24.91 -27.57 -8.52
CA GLY A 716 -24.05 -27.04 -7.45
C GLY A 716 -24.78 -26.36 -6.28
N ARG A 717 -26.12 -26.22 -6.35
CA ARG A 717 -26.95 -25.67 -5.26
C ARG A 717 -27.28 -26.71 -4.17
N GLY A 718 -27.07 -28.00 -4.42
CA GLY A 718 -27.20 -29.08 -3.43
C GLY A 718 -28.58 -29.24 -2.75
N THR A 719 -29.63 -28.63 -3.30
CA THR A 719 -30.92 -28.40 -2.61
C THR A 719 -32.14 -29.00 -3.33
N GLU A 720 -31.94 -29.66 -4.47
CA GLU A 720 -33.02 -30.07 -5.37
C GLU A 720 -32.79 -31.48 -5.94
N THR A 721 -33.88 -32.21 -6.20
CA THR A 721 -33.85 -33.57 -6.77
C THR A 721 -33.57 -33.53 -8.28
N GLU A 722 -33.02 -34.63 -8.82
CA GLU A 722 -32.70 -34.76 -10.24
C GLU A 722 -33.88 -34.38 -11.15
N GLU A 723 -35.08 -34.88 -10.83
CA GLU A 723 -36.32 -34.60 -11.56
C GLU A 723 -36.66 -33.09 -11.60
N ARG A 724 -36.37 -32.36 -10.51
CA ARG A 724 -36.58 -30.91 -10.43
C ARG A 724 -35.51 -30.15 -11.22
N ILE A 725 -34.27 -30.62 -11.20
CA ILE A 725 -33.16 -30.09 -12.00
C ILE A 725 -33.48 -30.25 -13.50
N GLN A 726 -33.89 -31.44 -13.94
CA GLN A 726 -34.28 -31.70 -15.34
C GLN A 726 -35.50 -30.87 -15.77
N LYS A 727 -36.51 -30.73 -14.89
CA LYS A 727 -37.67 -29.86 -15.16
C LYS A 727 -37.25 -28.38 -15.31
N ARG A 728 -36.28 -27.90 -14.52
CA ARG A 728 -35.73 -26.55 -14.65
C ARG A 728 -34.88 -26.37 -15.90
N LEU A 729 -34.02 -27.33 -16.25
CA LEU A 729 -33.27 -27.31 -17.51
C LEU A 729 -34.21 -27.23 -18.72
N THR A 730 -35.28 -28.01 -18.71
CA THR A 730 -36.31 -27.98 -19.76
C THR A 730 -37.01 -26.61 -19.87
N GLY A 731 -37.25 -25.93 -18.74
CA GLY A 731 -37.76 -24.55 -18.73
C GLY A 731 -36.74 -23.54 -19.26
N SER A 732 -35.53 -23.58 -18.72
CA SER A 732 -34.41 -22.71 -19.10
C SER A 732 -34.06 -22.77 -20.58
N LEU A 733 -34.13 -23.95 -21.21
CA LEU A 733 -33.90 -24.11 -22.65
C LEU A 733 -34.99 -23.41 -23.49
N ARG A 734 -36.24 -23.36 -23.01
CA ARG A 734 -37.32 -22.59 -23.67
C ARG A 734 -37.08 -21.10 -23.53
N GLU A 735 -36.73 -20.62 -22.33
CA GLU A 735 -36.36 -19.22 -22.10
C GLU A 735 -35.19 -18.76 -23.00
N LEU A 736 -34.20 -19.64 -23.22
CA LEU A 736 -33.10 -19.39 -24.16
C LEU A 736 -33.56 -19.35 -25.62
N SER A 737 -34.43 -20.27 -26.05
CA SER A 737 -34.94 -20.26 -27.44
C SER A 737 -35.72 -18.99 -27.80
N ILE A 738 -36.35 -18.33 -26.82
CA ILE A 738 -37.02 -17.03 -27.03
C ILE A 738 -35.98 -15.90 -27.21
N TYR A 739 -34.88 -15.92 -26.45
CA TYR A 739 -33.75 -15.02 -26.67
C TYR A 739 -33.08 -15.25 -28.04
N GLU A 740 -32.88 -16.51 -28.45
CA GLU A 740 -32.29 -16.87 -29.74
C GLU A 740 -33.19 -16.49 -30.93
N GLY A 741 -34.52 -16.47 -30.74
CA GLY A 741 -35.47 -15.98 -31.73
C GLY A 741 -35.50 -14.45 -31.90
N ASN A 742 -34.97 -13.68 -30.94
CA ASN A 742 -34.87 -12.22 -31.03
C ASN A 742 -33.67 -11.66 -30.23
N PRO A 743 -32.42 -11.93 -30.65
CA PRO A 743 -31.23 -11.42 -29.96
C PRO A 743 -31.11 -9.89 -30.06
N ASP A 744 -31.61 -9.31 -31.16
CA ASP A 744 -31.71 -7.88 -31.39
C ASP A 744 -32.85 -7.19 -30.59
N GLY A 745 -33.54 -7.91 -29.70
CA GLY A 745 -34.47 -7.30 -28.75
C GLY A 745 -33.78 -6.62 -27.57
N TRP A 746 -32.58 -7.06 -27.18
CA TRP A 746 -32.01 -6.75 -25.86
C TRP A 746 -31.02 -5.57 -25.91
N ASP A 747 -31.15 -4.66 -24.95
CA ASP A 747 -30.29 -3.47 -24.85
C ASP A 747 -28.95 -3.80 -24.16
N LEU A 748 -28.98 -4.81 -23.28
CA LEU A 748 -27.80 -5.51 -22.77
C LEU A 748 -28.06 -7.02 -22.79
N THR A 749 -27.09 -7.80 -23.26
CA THR A 749 -26.98 -9.24 -22.95
C THR A 749 -25.74 -9.50 -22.11
N LEU A 750 -25.84 -10.32 -21.05
CA LEU A 750 -24.70 -10.76 -20.25
C LEU A 750 -24.53 -12.27 -20.34
N LYS A 751 -23.31 -12.74 -20.69
CA LYS A 751 -22.89 -14.15 -20.67
C LYS A 751 -21.55 -14.27 -19.96
N TRP A 752 -21.52 -14.96 -18.82
CA TRP A 752 -20.38 -14.95 -17.90
C TRP A 752 -20.24 -16.26 -17.10
N TYR A 753 -19.01 -16.71 -16.87
CA TYR A 753 -18.63 -17.86 -16.04
C TYR A 753 -18.46 -17.45 -14.55
N ASN A 754 -18.44 -18.39 -13.59
CA ASN A 754 -18.56 -18.07 -12.16
C ASN A 754 -17.43 -17.17 -11.62
N GLU A 755 -16.22 -17.38 -12.10
CA GLU A 755 -15.01 -16.61 -11.84
C GLU A 755 -15.10 -15.16 -12.35
N GLN A 756 -15.95 -14.89 -13.35
CA GLN A 756 -16.19 -13.57 -13.93
C GLN A 756 -17.31 -12.78 -13.20
N VAL A 757 -17.69 -13.17 -11.98
CA VAL A 757 -18.78 -12.53 -11.21
C VAL A 757 -18.53 -11.06 -10.88
N GLU A 758 -17.28 -10.60 -10.95
CA GLU A 758 -16.94 -9.19 -10.80
C GLU A 758 -16.96 -8.45 -12.14
N ASP A 759 -16.34 -9.00 -13.20
CA ASP A 759 -16.39 -8.39 -14.54
C ASP A 759 -17.83 -8.23 -15.03
N ALA A 760 -18.64 -9.28 -14.90
CA ALA A 760 -20.05 -9.29 -15.28
C ALA A 760 -20.87 -8.29 -14.44
N TYR A 761 -20.48 -8.07 -13.19
CA TYR A 761 -21.06 -7.04 -12.35
C TYR A 761 -20.67 -5.64 -12.80
N GLN A 762 -19.39 -5.40 -13.11
CA GLN A 762 -18.92 -4.10 -13.59
C GLN A 762 -19.57 -3.71 -14.91
N GLU A 763 -19.75 -4.62 -15.87
CA GLU A 763 -20.45 -4.30 -17.12
C GLU A 763 -21.95 -4.07 -16.92
N PHE A 764 -22.61 -4.86 -16.06
CA PHE A 764 -24.01 -4.62 -15.65
C PHE A 764 -24.17 -3.24 -14.97
N ARG A 765 -23.23 -2.88 -14.09
CA ARG A 765 -23.16 -1.59 -13.40
C ARG A 765 -22.90 -0.44 -14.38
N THR A 766 -21.98 -0.59 -15.32
CA THR A 766 -21.66 0.43 -16.34
C THR A 766 -22.74 0.57 -17.40
N PHE A 767 -23.57 -0.43 -17.64
CA PHE A 767 -24.77 -0.30 -18.48
C PHE A 767 -25.92 0.40 -17.75
N LEU A 768 -26.13 0.13 -16.46
CA LEU A 768 -27.22 0.73 -15.68
C LEU A 768 -26.83 2.07 -15.06
N TYR A 769 -25.91 2.06 -14.09
CA TYR A 769 -25.58 3.22 -13.27
C TYR A 769 -24.86 4.33 -14.07
N ASP A 770 -23.91 4.00 -14.94
CA ASP A 770 -23.18 5.00 -15.75
C ASP A 770 -24.02 5.58 -16.90
N GLN A 771 -25.27 5.13 -17.06
CA GLN A 771 -26.22 5.64 -18.06
C GLN A 771 -27.48 6.25 -17.42
N ILE A 772 -27.66 6.16 -16.10
CA ILE A 772 -28.53 7.07 -15.36
C ILE A 772 -28.03 8.51 -15.58
N PRO A 773 -28.91 9.50 -15.78
CA PRO A 773 -28.54 10.91 -15.80
C PRO A 773 -28.03 11.42 -14.44
N LYS A 774 -26.81 11.01 -14.06
CA LYS A 774 -26.11 11.52 -12.88
C LYS A 774 -26.02 13.04 -12.99
N GLN A 775 -26.41 13.76 -11.92
CA GLN A 775 -25.93 15.14 -11.78
C GLN A 775 -24.40 15.10 -11.85
N PRO A 776 -23.77 15.96 -12.67
CA PRO A 776 -22.53 15.61 -13.37
C PRO A 776 -21.41 15.20 -12.41
N ALA A 777 -21.00 13.92 -12.49
CA ALA A 777 -19.96 13.35 -11.65
C ALA A 777 -18.63 14.08 -11.86
N GLY A 778 -18.27 14.95 -10.91
CA GLY A 778 -17.21 15.96 -11.06
C GLY A 778 -17.62 17.33 -10.52
N GLN A 779 -18.93 17.58 -10.36
CA GLN A 779 -19.48 18.69 -9.60
C GLN A 779 -20.25 18.16 -8.39
N ILE A 780 -19.95 18.73 -7.21
CA ILE A 780 -20.95 18.87 -6.14
C ILE A 780 -22.11 19.67 -6.72
N ALA A 781 -23.35 19.45 -6.28
CA ALA A 781 -24.47 20.30 -6.67
C ALA A 781 -24.38 21.67 -5.94
N THR A 782 -23.35 22.44 -6.29
CA THR A 782 -23.01 23.71 -5.67
C THR A 782 -23.88 24.81 -6.26
N VAL A 783 -25.02 25.09 -5.64
CA VAL A 783 -25.74 26.34 -5.89
C VAL A 783 -24.91 27.46 -5.27
N ARG A 784 -24.07 28.10 -6.10
CA ARG A 784 -23.42 29.38 -5.80
C ARG A 784 -24.31 30.49 -6.36
N ARG A 785 -24.96 31.27 -5.51
CA ARG A 785 -25.54 32.55 -5.94
C ARG A 785 -24.40 33.58 -6.09
N PRO A 786 -24.58 34.65 -6.88
CA PRO A 786 -23.62 35.74 -6.94
C PRO A 786 -23.93 36.84 -5.90
N PRO A 787 -23.59 36.63 -4.62
CA PRO A 787 -23.09 37.72 -3.79
C PRO A 787 -21.69 37.42 -3.26
N SER A 788 -20.88 38.47 -3.11
CA SER A 788 -19.57 38.39 -2.46
C SER A 788 -19.69 38.00 -0.99
N PHE A 789 -18.76 37.17 -0.51
CA PHE A 789 -18.58 36.88 0.92
C PHE A 789 -18.60 38.18 1.76
N LYS A 790 -19.51 38.26 2.74
CA LYS A 790 -19.84 39.54 3.43
C LYS A 790 -18.91 39.93 4.58
N GLY A 791 -17.75 39.28 4.69
CA GLY A 791 -16.63 39.67 5.57
C GLY A 791 -16.80 39.38 7.07
N GLY A 792 -18.01 39.51 7.63
CA GLY A 792 -18.23 39.38 9.08
C GLY A 792 -18.35 37.94 9.59
N ALA A 793 -19.42 37.25 9.18
CA ALA A 793 -19.75 35.94 9.73
C ALA A 793 -20.21 34.94 8.66
N CYS A 794 -20.15 33.67 9.00
CA CYS A 794 -20.61 32.54 8.22
C CYS A 794 -21.59 31.70 9.05
N VAL A 795 -22.86 31.71 8.67
CA VAL A 795 -23.89 30.80 9.18
C VAL A 795 -23.76 29.48 8.46
N ILE A 796 -23.53 28.40 9.21
CA ILE A 796 -23.35 27.06 8.67
C ILE A 796 -24.44 26.16 9.25
N THR A 797 -25.38 25.78 8.39
CA THR A 797 -26.56 25.02 8.77
C THR A 797 -26.77 23.82 7.85
N GLY A 798 -27.75 22.98 8.18
CA GLY A 798 -28.05 21.72 7.49
C GLY A 798 -28.24 20.54 8.46
N PRO A 799 -28.93 19.46 8.03
CA PRO A 799 -29.44 18.44 8.95
C PRO A 799 -28.38 17.62 9.69
N SER A 800 -28.74 17.09 10.85
CA SER A 800 -27.84 16.25 11.65
C SER A 800 -27.46 14.96 10.91
N GLY A 801 -26.20 14.87 10.46
CA GLY A 801 -25.67 13.72 9.71
C GLY A 801 -24.78 14.10 8.53
N VAL A 802 -24.98 15.27 7.92
CA VAL A 802 -24.37 15.72 6.64
C VAL A 802 -22.87 16.03 6.65
N GLY A 803 -22.15 15.77 7.75
CA GLY A 803 -20.69 16.01 7.84
C GLY A 803 -20.26 17.45 8.13
N LYS A 804 -21.20 18.39 8.34
CA LYS A 804 -20.98 19.81 8.69
C LYS A 804 -19.78 20.03 9.63
N SER A 805 -19.84 19.50 10.85
CA SER A 805 -18.82 19.72 11.87
C SER A 805 -17.45 19.08 11.55
N THR A 806 -17.39 18.11 10.62
CA THR A 806 -16.11 17.57 10.12
C THR A 806 -15.40 18.58 9.22
N LEU A 807 -16.13 19.22 8.30
CA LEU A 807 -15.54 20.23 7.41
C LEU A 807 -15.18 21.50 8.20
N ILE A 808 -15.98 21.89 9.19
CA ILE A 808 -15.66 23.03 10.08
C ILE A 808 -14.39 22.74 10.88
N LYS A 809 -14.26 21.57 11.52
CA LYS A 809 -13.04 21.18 12.25
C LYS A 809 -11.80 21.18 11.34
N LYS A 810 -11.92 20.71 10.10
CA LYS A 810 -10.82 20.76 9.13
C LYS A 810 -10.46 22.20 8.73
N LEU A 811 -11.45 23.07 8.48
CA LEU A 811 -11.23 24.49 8.18
C LEU A 811 -10.53 25.21 9.34
N MET A 812 -10.97 24.96 10.57
CA MET A 812 -10.40 25.55 11.79
C MET A 812 -9.00 25.03 12.13
N ALA A 813 -8.65 23.82 11.69
CA ALA A 813 -7.30 23.28 11.84
C ALA A 813 -6.32 23.76 10.76
N GLU A 814 -6.81 24.03 9.54
CA GLU A 814 -6.01 24.57 8.43
C GLU A 814 -5.81 26.09 8.54
N PHE A 815 -6.82 26.81 9.04
CA PHE A 815 -6.86 28.27 9.15
C PHE A 815 -7.26 28.75 10.57
N PRO A 816 -6.45 28.43 11.60
CA PRO A 816 -6.77 28.74 13.00
C PRO A 816 -6.71 30.24 13.33
N ASP A 817 -6.15 31.07 12.46
CA ASP A 817 -6.03 32.52 12.61
C ASP A 817 -7.03 33.33 11.76
N ASP A 818 -7.54 32.78 10.66
CA ASP A 818 -8.55 33.47 9.81
C ASP A 818 -9.99 33.29 10.32
N PHE A 819 -10.27 32.23 11.09
CA PHE A 819 -11.62 31.86 11.54
C PHE A 819 -11.73 31.74 13.07
N GLY A 820 -12.96 31.73 13.60
CA GLY A 820 -13.23 31.39 14.99
C GLY A 820 -14.72 31.16 15.26
N PHE A 821 -15.03 30.32 16.25
CA PHE A 821 -16.40 30.17 16.76
C PHE A 821 -16.78 31.31 17.71
N SER A 822 -18.05 31.71 17.72
CA SER A 822 -18.64 32.45 18.84
C SER A 822 -19.03 31.49 19.96
N VAL A 823 -18.62 31.77 21.20
CA VAL A 823 -19.11 31.03 22.37
C VAL A 823 -20.60 31.38 22.57
N SER A 824 -21.46 30.37 22.46
CA SER A 824 -22.92 30.52 22.61
C SER A 824 -23.30 30.61 24.08
N HIS A 825 -24.44 31.20 24.41
CA HIS A 825 -24.96 31.25 25.79
C HIS A 825 -25.95 30.10 26.02
N THR A 826 -26.07 29.62 27.25
CA THR A 826 -27.12 28.65 27.63
C THR A 826 -27.53 28.78 29.10
N THR A 827 -28.76 28.36 29.41
CA THR A 827 -29.30 28.27 30.78
C THR A 827 -29.15 26.90 31.42
N ARG A 828 -28.54 25.95 30.72
CA ARG A 828 -28.26 24.59 31.20
C ARG A 828 -26.99 24.59 32.04
N ASP A 829 -27.00 23.92 33.19
CA ASP A 829 -25.79 23.72 34.01
C ASP A 829 -24.62 23.10 33.21
N PRO A 830 -23.36 23.50 33.48
CA PRO A 830 -22.18 22.87 32.90
C PRO A 830 -22.11 21.37 33.19
N ARG A 831 -21.73 20.57 32.20
CA ARG A 831 -21.40 19.14 32.40
C ARG A 831 -19.98 18.98 32.93
N PRO A 832 -19.65 17.82 33.54
CA PRO A 832 -18.27 17.51 33.91
C PRO A 832 -17.31 17.66 32.72
N GLY A 833 -16.40 18.64 32.82
CA GLY A 833 -15.40 18.98 31.80
C GLY A 833 -15.72 20.19 30.91
N GLU A 834 -16.97 20.66 30.87
CA GLU A 834 -17.33 21.91 30.17
C GLU A 834 -16.87 23.14 30.99
N GLN A 835 -16.40 24.20 30.31
CA GLN A 835 -15.86 25.42 30.93
C GLN A 835 -16.62 26.68 30.45
N ASP A 836 -16.91 27.57 31.39
CA ASP A 836 -17.57 28.86 31.10
C ASP A 836 -16.68 29.76 30.24
N GLY A 837 -17.29 30.40 29.24
CA GLY A 837 -16.58 31.21 28.24
C GLY A 837 -15.72 30.39 27.26
N VAL A 838 -15.83 29.05 27.27
CA VAL A 838 -15.13 28.16 26.32
C VAL A 838 -16.14 27.30 25.56
N ASP A 839 -16.94 26.49 26.26
CA ASP A 839 -17.99 25.66 25.66
C ASP A 839 -19.27 26.47 25.46
N TYR A 840 -19.73 27.13 26.53
CA TYR A 840 -20.83 28.09 26.53
C TYR A 840 -20.55 29.21 27.54
N HIS A 841 -21.28 30.32 27.42
CA HIS A 841 -21.51 31.23 28.54
C HIS A 841 -22.74 30.75 29.32
N PHE A 842 -22.53 30.31 30.55
CA PHE A 842 -23.56 29.72 31.40
C PHE A 842 -24.25 30.80 32.22
N VAL A 843 -25.52 31.09 31.90
CA VAL A 843 -26.28 32.26 32.41
C VAL A 843 -27.63 31.83 32.97
N SER A 844 -28.18 32.58 33.94
CA SER A 844 -29.51 32.27 34.48
C SER A 844 -30.61 32.47 33.43
N ARG A 845 -31.74 31.78 33.57
CA ARG A 845 -32.85 31.86 32.60
C ARG A 845 -33.49 33.25 32.58
N GLU A 846 -33.53 33.92 33.71
CA GLU A 846 -34.03 35.30 33.87
C GLU A 846 -33.09 36.29 33.17
N ARG A 847 -31.77 36.12 33.34
CA ARG A 847 -30.77 36.94 32.65
C ARG A 847 -30.85 36.75 31.15
N MET A 848 -30.89 35.50 30.68
CA MET A 848 -30.95 35.20 29.25
C MET A 848 -32.25 35.71 28.62
N GLN A 849 -33.39 35.57 29.29
CA GLN A 849 -34.65 36.14 28.81
C GLN A 849 -34.58 37.67 28.72
N SER A 850 -34.07 38.35 29.75
CA SER A 850 -33.93 39.81 29.73
C SER A 850 -33.00 40.32 28.60
N ASP A 851 -31.96 39.56 28.25
CA ASP A 851 -31.05 39.89 27.16
C ASP A 851 -31.62 39.55 25.77
N ILE A 852 -32.49 38.52 25.69
CA ILE A 852 -33.29 38.22 24.48
C ILE A 852 -34.31 39.33 24.24
N ASP A 853 -35.06 39.74 25.27
CA ASP A 853 -36.08 40.79 25.22
C ASP A 853 -35.47 42.16 24.88
N ALA A 854 -34.23 42.41 25.31
CA ALA A 854 -33.43 43.58 24.94
C ALA A 854 -32.81 43.51 23.53
N GLY A 855 -33.01 42.42 22.78
CA GLY A 855 -32.52 42.25 21.42
C GLY A 855 -31.00 42.03 21.30
N LEU A 856 -30.35 41.53 22.35
CA LEU A 856 -28.89 41.30 22.38
C LEU A 856 -28.44 39.97 21.76
N PHE A 857 -29.40 39.13 21.35
CA PHE A 857 -29.17 37.82 20.73
C PHE A 857 -29.36 37.82 19.20
N VAL A 858 -28.48 37.08 18.50
CA VAL A 858 -28.45 36.88 17.05
C VAL A 858 -29.47 35.82 16.63
N GLU A 859 -29.53 34.75 17.41
CA GLU A 859 -30.57 33.73 17.42
C GLU A 859 -30.72 33.23 18.86
N HIS A 860 -31.86 32.59 19.15
CA HIS A 860 -32.07 31.81 20.36
C HIS A 860 -33.08 30.70 20.10
N ALA A 861 -32.99 29.62 20.87
CA ALA A 861 -33.92 28.49 20.83
C ALA A 861 -34.07 27.85 22.23
N GLU A 862 -35.26 27.32 22.54
CA GLU A 862 -35.44 26.46 23.72
C GLU A 862 -35.28 24.99 23.32
N VAL A 863 -34.32 24.31 23.95
CA VAL A 863 -34.00 22.90 23.70
C VAL A 863 -33.98 22.16 25.02
N HIS A 864 -34.86 21.15 25.17
CA HIS A 864 -34.99 20.35 26.39
C HIS A 864 -35.14 21.19 27.68
N GLY A 865 -35.97 22.22 27.67
CA GLY A 865 -36.26 23.07 28.84
C GLY A 865 -35.20 24.12 29.16
N ASN A 866 -34.18 24.27 28.31
CA ASN A 866 -33.09 25.22 28.48
C ASN A 866 -33.02 26.16 27.28
N LEU A 867 -32.75 27.44 27.52
CA LEU A 867 -32.49 28.38 26.44
C LEU A 867 -31.03 28.22 25.97
N TYR A 868 -30.85 28.41 24.67
CA TYR A 868 -29.58 28.49 23.97
C TYR A 868 -29.64 29.69 23.01
N GLY A 869 -28.50 30.27 22.68
CA GLY A 869 -28.43 31.33 21.68
C GLY A 869 -27.08 32.03 21.59
N THR A 870 -26.78 32.60 20.44
CA THR A 870 -25.55 33.34 20.17
C THR A 870 -25.76 34.83 20.43
N SER A 871 -24.97 35.47 21.30
CA SER A 871 -25.09 36.92 21.55
C SER A 871 -24.39 37.75 20.47
N ILE A 872 -24.90 38.96 20.19
CA ILE A 872 -24.28 39.91 19.24
C ILE A 872 -22.84 40.24 19.66
N ALA A 873 -22.59 40.29 20.98
CA ALA A 873 -21.25 40.49 21.53
C ALA A 873 -20.28 39.36 21.15
N ALA A 874 -20.68 38.10 21.27
CA ALA A 874 -19.82 36.96 20.93
C ALA A 874 -19.41 36.93 19.45
N VAL A 875 -20.33 37.27 18.54
CA VAL A 875 -20.01 37.44 17.10
C VAL A 875 -19.06 38.62 16.89
N GLN A 876 -19.32 39.75 17.56
CA GLN A 876 -18.45 40.92 17.48
C GLN A 876 -17.04 40.64 17.98
N GLU A 877 -16.84 39.85 19.03
CA GLU A 877 -15.50 39.54 19.55
C GLU A 877 -14.62 38.78 18.56
N VAL A 878 -15.18 37.83 17.81
CA VAL A 878 -14.44 37.10 16.76
C VAL A 878 -14.08 38.06 15.63
N THR A 879 -15.04 38.88 15.16
CA THR A 879 -14.79 39.84 14.09
C THR A 879 -13.83 40.98 14.48
N LYS A 880 -13.83 41.43 15.74
CA LYS A 880 -12.88 42.41 16.29
C LYS A 880 -11.44 41.88 16.28
N LYS A 881 -11.25 40.55 16.39
CA LYS A 881 -9.95 39.87 16.27
C LYS A 881 -9.51 39.72 14.80
N GLY A 882 -10.25 40.27 13.84
CA GLY A 882 -9.98 40.19 12.40
C GLY A 882 -10.43 38.89 11.75
N ARG A 883 -11.15 38.03 12.50
CA ARG A 883 -11.49 36.66 12.09
C ARG A 883 -12.93 36.54 11.62
N VAL A 884 -13.19 35.64 10.68
CA VAL A 884 -14.54 35.28 10.25
C VAL A 884 -15.21 34.45 11.34
N CYS A 885 -16.35 34.93 11.84
CA CYS A 885 -17.12 34.21 12.86
C CYS A 885 -17.91 33.04 12.25
N LEU A 886 -17.65 31.82 12.70
CA LEU A 886 -18.36 30.61 12.27
C LEU A 886 -19.50 30.29 13.25
N LEU A 887 -20.72 30.16 12.71
CA LEU A 887 -21.95 29.89 13.47
C LEU A 887 -22.51 28.52 13.05
N ASP A 888 -22.19 27.46 13.80
CA ASP A 888 -22.75 26.11 13.62
C ASP A 888 -24.13 26.03 14.30
N ILE A 889 -25.17 26.50 13.58
CA ILE A 889 -26.56 26.59 14.06
C ILE A 889 -27.50 25.73 13.21
N ASP A 890 -28.72 25.47 13.68
CA ASP A 890 -29.73 24.73 12.92
C ASP A 890 -30.48 25.62 11.90
N VAL A 891 -31.46 25.06 11.20
CA VAL A 891 -32.14 25.76 10.09
C VAL A 891 -33.06 26.86 10.61
N GLN A 892 -33.68 26.67 11.77
CA GLN A 892 -34.51 27.68 12.43
C GLN A 892 -33.65 28.81 12.99
N GLY A 893 -32.50 28.49 13.61
CA GLY A 893 -31.51 29.49 14.01
C GLY A 893 -31.04 30.34 12.83
N ALA A 894 -30.72 29.69 11.70
CA ALA A 894 -30.32 30.38 10.47
C ALA A 894 -31.41 31.34 9.94
N GLU A 895 -32.70 30.99 10.02
CA GLU A 895 -33.79 31.94 9.70
C GLU A 895 -33.82 33.16 10.64
N SER A 896 -33.60 32.97 11.94
CA SER A 896 -33.54 34.08 12.90
C SER A 896 -32.40 35.05 12.54
N VAL A 897 -31.21 34.54 12.19
CA VAL A 897 -30.10 35.39 11.73
C VAL A 897 -30.44 36.14 10.45
N ARG A 898 -31.22 35.56 9.52
CA ARG A 898 -31.70 36.24 8.30
C ARG A 898 -32.65 37.40 8.61
N LYS A 899 -33.50 37.23 9.61
CA LYS A 899 -34.47 38.24 10.07
C LYS A 899 -33.79 39.33 10.92
N SER A 900 -32.60 39.06 11.47
CA SER A 900 -31.77 40.00 12.23
C SER A 900 -31.06 41.06 11.37
N SER A 901 -30.50 42.07 12.05
CA SER A 901 -29.60 43.08 11.46
C SER A 901 -28.27 42.53 10.93
N LEU A 902 -27.84 41.36 11.42
CA LEU A 902 -26.55 40.73 11.06
C LEU A 902 -26.58 40.03 9.70
N SER A 903 -27.77 39.77 9.14
CA SER A 903 -27.99 39.29 7.76
C SER A 903 -27.18 40.05 6.69
N LYS A 904 -26.86 41.33 6.95
CA LYS A 904 -26.04 42.22 6.11
C LYS A 904 -24.55 41.88 6.10
N ILE A 905 -24.03 41.20 7.13
CA ILE A 905 -22.61 40.79 7.25
C ILE A 905 -22.42 39.26 7.36
N CYS A 906 -23.52 38.50 7.47
CA CYS A 906 -23.52 37.05 7.43
C CYS A 906 -23.58 36.51 5.99
N SER A 907 -22.74 35.53 5.68
CA SER A 907 -22.89 34.63 4.53
C SER A 907 -23.53 33.32 5.01
N PHE A 908 -24.39 32.68 4.22
CA PHE A 908 -25.20 31.54 4.63
C PHE A 908 -24.88 30.29 3.81
N VAL A 909 -24.34 29.26 4.47
CA VAL A 909 -23.96 27.97 3.89
C VAL A 909 -24.93 26.88 4.35
N PHE A 910 -25.57 26.19 3.40
CA PHE A 910 -26.41 25.02 3.67
C PHE A 910 -25.70 23.72 3.29
N PHE A 911 -25.62 22.79 4.23
CA PHE A 911 -25.16 21.42 4.01
C PHE A 911 -26.37 20.49 3.83
N ALA A 912 -26.63 20.06 2.61
CA ALA A 912 -27.67 19.08 2.30
C ALA A 912 -27.04 17.69 2.04
N PRO A 913 -27.72 16.59 2.37
CA PRO A 913 -27.36 15.29 1.83
C PRO A 913 -27.73 15.24 0.32
N PRO A 914 -27.13 14.32 -0.46
CA PRO A 914 -27.56 14.07 -1.84
C PRO A 914 -29.01 13.57 -1.92
N THR A 915 -29.40 12.67 -1.01
CA THR A 915 -30.74 12.08 -0.87
C THR A 915 -31.11 11.99 0.61
N ALA A 916 -32.41 11.80 0.90
CA ALA A 916 -32.88 11.54 2.27
C ALA A 916 -32.34 10.21 2.85
N ALA A 917 -32.08 9.19 2.01
CA ALA A 917 -31.66 7.87 2.47
C ALA A 917 -30.13 7.74 2.63
N VAL A 918 -29.30 8.51 1.90
CA VAL A 918 -27.89 8.75 2.27
C VAL A 918 -27.79 9.39 3.66
N LEU A 919 -28.74 10.27 4.03
CA LEU A 919 -28.81 10.82 5.38
C LEU A 919 -29.20 9.76 6.41
N GLU A 920 -30.18 8.90 6.11
CA GLU A 920 -30.56 7.77 6.97
C GLU A 920 -29.39 6.81 7.19
N GLN A 921 -28.67 6.43 6.13
CA GLN A 921 -27.45 5.61 6.19
C GLN A 921 -26.38 6.26 7.09
N ARG A 922 -26.18 7.59 6.97
CA ARG A 922 -25.25 8.39 7.81
C ARG A 922 -25.69 8.54 9.28
N LEU A 923 -26.97 8.32 9.59
CA LEU A 923 -27.48 8.25 10.96
C LEU A 923 -27.31 6.83 11.53
N ARG A 924 -27.75 5.82 10.78
CA ARG A 924 -27.67 4.38 11.15
C ARG A 924 -26.23 3.92 11.35
N GLY A 925 -25.32 4.27 10.43
CA GLY A 925 -23.91 3.85 10.43
C GLY A 925 -23.07 4.40 11.60
N ARG A 926 -23.65 5.15 12.54
CA ARG A 926 -22.99 5.63 13.76
C ARG A 926 -23.00 4.60 14.89
N GLY A 927 -23.93 3.62 14.86
CA GLY A 927 -23.97 2.51 15.82
C GLY A 927 -24.29 2.85 17.29
N THR A 928 -24.54 4.12 17.62
CA THR A 928 -24.68 4.61 19.01
C THR A 928 -26.11 4.84 19.50
N GLU A 929 -27.12 4.62 18.66
CA GLU A 929 -28.50 5.06 18.91
C GLU A 929 -29.54 3.99 18.54
N THR A 930 -30.66 3.98 19.26
CA THR A 930 -31.78 3.03 19.04
C THR A 930 -32.66 3.47 17.88
N GLU A 931 -33.43 2.54 17.32
CA GLU A 931 -34.29 2.79 16.16
C GLU A 931 -35.25 3.96 16.37
N GLU A 932 -35.86 4.09 17.54
CA GLU A 932 -36.81 5.18 17.84
C GLU A 932 -36.12 6.55 17.92
N LYS A 933 -34.82 6.58 18.25
CA LYS A 933 -34.00 7.81 18.21
C LYS A 933 -33.60 8.15 16.78
N ILE A 934 -33.23 7.16 15.98
CA ILE A 934 -32.91 7.31 14.55
C ILE A 934 -34.13 7.83 13.79
N GLN A 935 -35.31 7.22 13.97
CA GLN A 935 -36.57 7.66 13.34
C GLN A 935 -36.96 9.09 13.76
N LYS A 936 -36.83 9.45 15.04
CA LYS A 936 -37.07 10.83 15.52
C LYS A 936 -36.10 11.84 14.90
N ARG A 937 -34.83 11.45 14.67
CA ARG A 937 -33.85 12.30 13.96
C ARG A 937 -34.12 12.40 12.48
N LEU A 938 -34.55 11.33 11.82
CA LEU A 938 -34.95 11.35 10.41
C LEU A 938 -36.16 12.29 10.22
N ALA A 939 -37.19 12.16 11.05
CA ALA A 939 -38.39 13.01 11.03
C ALA A 939 -38.14 14.47 11.48
N ARG A 940 -37.02 14.78 12.16
CA ARG A 940 -36.53 16.16 12.33
C ARG A 940 -35.81 16.64 11.08
N SER A 941 -34.89 15.84 10.57
CA SER A 941 -34.03 16.17 9.43
C SER A 941 -34.80 16.40 8.12
N LEU A 942 -35.89 15.65 7.90
CA LEU A 942 -36.77 15.84 6.73
C LEU A 942 -37.48 17.20 6.75
N ARG A 943 -37.80 17.74 7.94
CA ARG A 943 -38.34 19.11 8.09
C ARG A 943 -37.25 20.17 7.94
N GLU A 944 -36.04 19.89 8.41
CA GLU A 944 -34.87 20.75 8.15
C GLU A 944 -34.51 20.79 6.65
N LEU A 945 -34.89 19.77 5.88
CA LEU A 945 -34.80 19.76 4.42
C LEU A 945 -35.98 20.46 3.72
N SER A 946 -37.23 20.31 4.19
CA SER A 946 -38.37 20.99 3.55
C SER A 946 -38.20 22.51 3.60
N ILE A 947 -37.69 23.08 4.70
CA ILE A 947 -37.38 24.52 4.81
C ILE A 947 -36.33 24.97 3.76
N TYR A 948 -35.39 24.09 3.40
CA TYR A 948 -34.44 24.35 2.30
C TYR A 948 -35.11 24.22 0.92
N GLU A 949 -36.06 23.30 0.74
CA GLU A 949 -36.79 23.10 -0.53
C GLU A 949 -37.86 24.18 -0.77
N GLU A 950 -38.45 24.71 0.29
CA GLU A 950 -39.37 25.86 0.29
C GLU A 950 -38.66 27.18 -0.02
N ASN A 951 -37.38 27.30 0.36
CA ASN A 951 -36.57 28.51 0.13
C ASN A 951 -35.10 28.20 -0.23
N PRO A 952 -34.83 27.58 -1.41
CA PRO A 952 -33.47 27.24 -1.84
C PRO A 952 -32.67 28.49 -2.21
N ASP A 953 -33.37 29.57 -2.53
CA ASP A 953 -32.84 30.88 -2.90
C ASP A 953 -32.24 31.67 -1.73
N ALA A 954 -32.48 31.23 -0.50
CA ALA A 954 -31.93 31.87 0.67
C ALA A 954 -30.40 31.71 0.79
N TRP A 955 -29.83 30.61 0.30
CA TRP A 955 -28.47 30.18 0.65
C TRP A 955 -27.44 30.76 -0.33
N ASP A 956 -26.39 31.39 0.21
CA ASP A 956 -25.30 31.98 -0.59
C ASP A 956 -24.43 30.84 -1.20
N LEU A 957 -24.30 29.73 -0.44
CA LEU A 957 -23.71 28.47 -0.85
C LEU A 957 -24.59 27.30 -0.40
N THR A 958 -24.88 26.35 -1.30
CA THR A 958 -25.36 25.01 -0.94
C THR A 958 -24.31 23.95 -1.29
N LEU A 959 -24.10 22.96 -0.43
CA LEU A 959 -23.26 21.78 -0.69
C LEU A 959 -24.09 20.49 -0.57
N LYS A 960 -24.05 19.65 -1.61
CA LYS A 960 -24.64 18.28 -1.63
C LYS A 960 -23.59 17.27 -2.07
N PHE A 961 -23.17 16.39 -1.16
CA PHE A 961 -22.04 15.48 -1.39
C PHE A 961 -22.17 14.14 -0.65
N TYR A 962 -21.67 13.07 -1.28
CA TYR A 962 -21.49 11.74 -0.69
C TYR A 962 -20.22 11.68 0.17
N ASN A 963 -20.05 10.66 1.02
CA ASN A 963 -18.91 10.61 1.96
C ASN A 963 -17.54 10.63 1.25
N GLU A 964 -17.41 9.90 0.14
CA GLU A 964 -16.20 9.81 -0.69
C GLU A 964 -15.81 11.17 -1.30
N GLN A 965 -16.78 12.04 -1.53
CA GLN A 965 -16.59 13.40 -2.05
C GLN A 965 -16.22 14.41 -0.95
N GLY A 966 -15.99 13.97 0.29
CA GLY A 966 -15.72 14.84 1.43
C GLY A 966 -14.52 15.79 1.25
N GLU A 967 -13.50 15.37 0.50
CA GLU A 967 -12.38 16.26 0.16
C GLU A 967 -12.79 17.33 -0.86
N THR A 968 -13.50 16.96 -1.93
CA THR A 968 -14.02 17.91 -2.91
C THR A 968 -14.99 18.91 -2.27
N ALA A 969 -15.85 18.43 -1.35
CA ALA A 969 -16.78 19.27 -0.60
C ALA A 969 -16.05 20.22 0.34
N TYR A 970 -14.94 19.78 0.93
CA TYR A 970 -14.04 20.65 1.66
C TYR A 970 -13.39 21.72 0.76
N GLN A 971 -12.93 21.37 -0.45
CA GLN A 971 -12.33 22.36 -1.35
C GLN A 971 -13.35 23.39 -1.85
N GLU A 972 -14.60 23.02 -2.14
CA GLU A 972 -15.68 23.97 -2.45
C GLU A 972 -15.99 24.89 -1.26
N PHE A 973 -16.14 24.33 -0.06
CA PHE A 973 -16.37 25.06 1.18
C PHE A 973 -15.22 26.04 1.51
N ARG A 974 -13.97 25.56 1.40
CA ARG A 974 -12.74 26.35 1.58
C ARG A 974 -12.65 27.46 0.52
N THR A 975 -12.98 27.17 -0.74
CA THR A 975 -12.96 28.18 -1.82
C THR A 975 -14.01 29.27 -1.60
N PHE A 976 -15.23 28.91 -1.18
CA PHE A 976 -16.28 29.91 -0.91
C PHE A 976 -15.92 30.83 0.25
N LEU A 977 -15.35 30.31 1.34
CA LEU A 977 -14.98 31.11 2.51
C LEU A 977 -13.59 31.73 2.39
N TYR A 978 -12.54 30.91 2.31
CA TYR A 978 -11.15 31.37 2.37
C TYR A 978 -10.69 32.05 1.08
N ASP A 979 -11.11 31.60 -0.10
CA ASP A 979 -10.69 32.21 -1.37
C ASP A 979 -11.46 33.52 -1.69
N GLN A 980 -12.50 33.86 -0.90
CA GLN A 980 -13.20 35.16 -0.95
C GLN A 980 -12.89 36.11 0.24
N ILE A 981 -12.23 35.65 1.31
CA ILE A 981 -11.57 36.57 2.24
C ILE A 981 -10.57 37.42 1.43
N PRO A 982 -10.50 38.76 1.60
CA PRO A 982 -9.58 39.61 0.85
C PRO A 982 -8.10 39.27 1.10
N LYS A 983 -7.57 38.29 0.34
CA LYS A 983 -6.22 37.77 0.55
C LYS A 983 -5.15 38.83 0.33
N LEU A 984 -4.18 38.81 1.23
CA LEU A 984 -3.00 39.66 1.18
C LEU A 984 -2.26 39.42 -0.16
N PRO A 985 -2.19 40.42 -1.07
CA PRO A 985 -1.73 40.20 -2.44
C PRO A 985 -0.31 39.65 -2.48
N ALA A 986 -0.10 38.61 -3.28
CA ALA A 986 1.13 37.81 -3.35
C ALA A 986 2.30 38.50 -4.08
N GLY A 987 2.50 39.80 -3.82
CA GLY A 987 3.74 40.49 -4.14
C GLY A 987 4.86 40.16 -3.14
N PRO A 988 6.13 40.48 -3.46
CA PRO A 988 7.22 40.30 -2.52
C PRO A 988 7.06 41.26 -1.32
N ILE A 989 7.14 40.70 -0.10
CA ILE A 989 7.05 41.47 1.16
C ILE A 989 8.12 42.57 1.24
N ALA A 990 9.29 42.33 0.65
CA ALA A 990 10.38 43.29 0.54
C ALA A 990 10.73 43.53 -0.94
N THR A 991 10.83 44.81 -1.33
CA THR A 991 11.44 45.23 -2.59
C THR A 991 12.72 45.99 -2.27
N VAL A 992 13.87 45.43 -2.60
CA VAL A 992 15.21 46.00 -2.32
C VAL A 992 15.78 46.61 -3.60
N ARG A 993 16.41 47.79 -3.47
CA ARG A 993 17.20 48.46 -4.50
C ARG A 993 18.63 48.67 -3.98
N GLY A 994 19.58 48.93 -4.90
CA GLY A 994 20.99 49.06 -4.55
C GLY A 994 21.33 50.40 -3.90
N SER A 995 21.54 50.40 -2.58
CA SER A 995 21.94 51.57 -1.79
C SER A 995 23.44 51.59 -1.44
N PRO A 996 24.01 52.76 -1.11
CA PRO A 996 25.37 52.86 -0.56
C PRO A 996 25.43 52.40 0.90
N PRO A 997 26.55 51.82 1.36
CA PRO A 997 26.70 51.38 2.75
C PRO A 997 26.64 52.54 3.74
N ILE A 998 25.92 52.34 4.85
CA ILE A 998 25.52 53.36 5.84
C ILE A 998 26.27 53.23 7.17
N LYS A 999 27.46 52.62 7.18
CA LYS A 999 28.26 52.42 8.40
C LYS A 999 28.70 53.76 9.00
N GLY A 1000 28.09 54.15 10.12
CA GLY A 1000 28.23 55.50 10.71
C GLY A 1000 27.37 56.58 10.04
N GLY A 1001 26.39 56.18 9.22
CA GLY A 1001 25.38 57.02 8.58
C GLY A 1001 24.00 56.89 9.25
N CYS A 1002 22.94 57.05 8.45
CA CYS A 1002 21.55 57.04 8.92
C CYS A 1002 20.67 56.05 8.12
N CYS A 1003 19.53 55.70 8.69
CA CYS A 1003 18.43 54.99 8.04
C CYS A 1003 17.15 55.81 8.25
N VAL A 1004 16.64 56.40 7.17
CA VAL A 1004 15.34 57.06 7.12
C VAL A 1004 14.26 55.98 7.01
N ILE A 1005 13.33 55.97 7.96
CA ILE A 1005 12.23 55.02 8.01
C ILE A 1005 10.92 55.83 7.96
N THR A 1006 10.13 55.60 6.92
CA THR A 1006 8.90 56.37 6.68
C THR A 1006 7.75 55.51 6.17
N GLY A 1007 6.59 56.13 5.94
CA GLY A 1007 5.35 55.50 5.50
C GLY A 1007 4.20 55.63 6.52
N PRO A 1008 2.97 55.27 6.13
CA PRO A 1008 1.76 55.72 6.80
C PRO A 1008 1.62 55.39 8.30
N SER A 1009 0.87 56.24 9.01
CA SER A 1009 0.48 55.97 10.39
C SER A 1009 -0.38 54.71 10.48
N GLY A 1010 0.08 53.72 11.26
CA GLY A 1010 -0.61 52.43 11.45
C GLY A 1010 0.08 51.20 10.85
N VAL A 1011 1.08 51.36 9.98
CA VAL A 1011 1.74 50.23 9.27
C VAL A 1011 2.63 49.34 10.14
N GLY A 1012 3.08 49.82 11.31
CA GLY A 1012 3.89 49.05 12.27
C GLY A 1012 5.37 49.45 12.40
N LYS A 1013 5.81 50.57 11.80
CA LYS A 1013 7.21 51.07 11.78
C LYS A 1013 7.90 50.95 13.13
N SER A 1014 7.35 51.62 14.14
CA SER A 1014 7.95 51.75 15.47
C SER A 1014 8.02 50.43 16.24
N THR A 1015 7.20 49.41 15.89
CA THR A 1015 7.31 48.05 16.44
C THR A 1015 8.56 47.33 15.92
N LEU A 1016 8.84 47.41 14.61
CA LEU A 1016 10.05 46.81 14.04
C LEU A 1016 11.31 47.57 14.45
N ILE A 1017 11.23 48.89 14.62
CA ILE A 1017 12.31 49.73 15.16
C ILE A 1017 12.65 49.34 16.61
N LYS A 1018 11.64 49.25 17.50
CA LYS A 1018 11.87 48.84 18.90
C LYS A 1018 12.48 47.44 18.99
N LYS A 1019 12.06 46.51 18.13
CA LYS A 1019 12.65 45.16 18.05
C LYS A 1019 14.10 45.17 17.52
N LEU A 1020 14.41 46.00 16.51
CA LEU A 1020 15.78 46.15 15.98
C LEU A 1020 16.73 46.72 17.04
N LEU A 1021 16.31 47.76 17.77
CA LEU A 1021 17.09 48.38 18.84
C LEU A 1021 17.31 47.43 20.03
N ALA A 1022 16.36 46.53 20.31
CA ALA A 1022 16.49 45.52 21.35
C ALA A 1022 17.45 44.37 20.95
N GLU A 1023 17.47 43.95 19.68
CA GLU A 1023 18.40 42.91 19.21
C GLU A 1023 19.82 43.44 18.91
N PHE A 1024 19.94 44.71 18.49
CA PHE A 1024 21.20 45.33 18.07
C PHE A 1024 21.48 46.68 18.78
N PRO A 1025 21.52 46.72 20.13
CA PRO A 1025 21.67 47.94 20.91
C PRO A 1025 23.05 48.60 20.81
N HIS A 1026 24.00 48.00 20.10
CA HIS A 1026 25.34 48.55 19.85
C HIS A 1026 25.52 49.07 18.42
N ASP A 1027 24.83 48.49 17.42
CA ASP A 1027 24.98 48.87 16.01
C ASP A 1027 24.06 50.02 15.59
N PHE A 1028 22.91 50.18 16.26
CA PHE A 1028 21.89 51.20 15.96
C PHE A 1028 21.62 52.12 17.15
N GLY A 1029 21.10 53.31 16.85
CA GLY A 1029 20.52 54.22 17.84
C GLY A 1029 19.38 55.02 17.22
N PHE A 1030 18.41 55.42 18.04
CA PHE A 1030 17.27 56.23 17.63
C PHE A 1030 17.55 57.72 17.83
N SER A 1031 17.15 58.58 16.89
CA SER A 1031 17.16 60.04 17.12
C SER A 1031 15.89 60.48 17.84
N VAL A 1032 16.03 60.96 19.08
CA VAL A 1032 14.90 61.60 19.79
C VAL A 1032 14.54 62.89 19.06
N SER A 1033 13.39 62.88 18.39
CA SER A 1033 12.93 63.99 17.55
C SER A 1033 12.24 65.05 18.41
N HIS A 1034 12.15 66.29 17.94
CA HIS A 1034 11.44 67.36 18.62
C HIS A 1034 9.97 67.41 18.15
N THR A 1035 9.06 67.84 19.03
CA THR A 1035 7.65 68.09 18.66
C THR A 1035 7.03 69.21 19.50
N THR A 1036 6.04 69.92 18.94
CA THR A 1036 5.24 70.95 19.61
C THR A 1036 3.89 70.45 20.11
N ARG A 1037 3.70 69.12 20.17
CA ARG A 1037 2.49 68.44 20.63
C ARG A 1037 2.67 68.01 22.08
N ASP A 1038 1.68 68.23 22.95
CA ASP A 1038 1.69 67.73 24.33
C ASP A 1038 1.95 66.20 24.42
N PRO A 1039 2.71 65.71 25.42
CA PRO A 1039 2.95 64.28 25.63
C PRO A 1039 1.65 63.46 25.79
N ARG A 1040 1.64 62.23 25.26
CA ARG A 1040 0.56 61.26 25.56
C ARG A 1040 0.81 60.56 26.91
N PRO A 1041 -0.23 59.98 27.55
CA PRO A 1041 -0.02 59.11 28.70
C PRO A 1041 0.99 58.00 28.41
N GLY A 1042 2.12 58.02 29.12
CA GLY A 1042 3.23 57.08 28.96
C GLY A 1042 4.41 57.54 28.08
N GLU A 1043 4.29 58.66 27.35
CA GLU A 1043 5.43 59.28 26.63
C GLU A 1043 6.30 60.09 27.61
N GLN A 1044 7.63 60.06 27.43
CA GLN A 1044 8.59 60.78 28.29
C GLN A 1044 9.46 61.77 27.48
N ASP A 1045 9.69 62.95 28.05
CA ASP A 1045 10.55 63.97 27.44
C ASP A 1045 12.01 63.53 27.38
N GLY A 1046 12.67 63.82 26.26
CA GLY A 1046 14.03 63.36 25.97
C GLY A 1046 14.16 61.85 25.73
N VAL A 1047 13.04 61.10 25.68
CA VAL A 1047 13.02 59.65 25.42
C VAL A 1047 12.18 59.31 24.19
N ASP A 1048 10.91 59.72 24.16
CA ASP A 1048 10.05 59.54 22.99
C ASP A 1048 10.16 60.73 22.02
N TYR A 1049 10.09 61.95 22.56
CA TYR A 1049 10.35 63.21 21.87
C TYR A 1049 10.98 64.23 22.82
N HIS A 1050 11.59 65.27 22.27
CA HIS A 1050 11.82 66.55 22.97
C HIS A 1050 10.58 67.44 22.78
N PHE A 1051 9.86 67.72 23.87
CA PHE A 1051 8.61 68.46 23.84
C PHE A 1051 8.86 69.95 24.03
N VAL A 1052 8.77 70.72 22.94
CA VAL A 1052 9.18 72.13 22.88
C VAL A 1052 8.04 73.05 22.46
N THR A 1053 8.07 74.32 22.88
CA THR A 1053 7.04 75.30 22.44
C THR A 1053 7.16 75.59 20.94
N ARG A 1054 6.06 76.01 20.31
CA ARG A 1054 6.05 76.30 18.87
C ARG A 1054 6.94 77.50 18.50
N GLU A 1055 7.17 78.38 19.46
CA GLU A 1055 8.01 79.58 19.38
C GLU A 1055 9.50 79.26 19.60
N GLN A 1056 9.82 78.16 20.30
CA GLN A 1056 11.17 77.60 20.36
C GLN A 1056 11.46 76.86 19.05
N MET A 1057 10.60 75.91 18.68
CA MET A 1057 10.74 75.09 17.47
C MET A 1057 10.94 75.95 16.21
N LYS A 1058 10.16 77.02 16.02
CA LYS A 1058 10.34 77.94 14.89
C LYS A 1058 11.71 78.62 14.87
N ARG A 1059 12.17 79.18 15.99
CA ARG A 1059 13.50 79.85 16.05
C ARG A 1059 14.64 78.89 15.74
N ASP A 1060 14.55 77.66 16.20
CA ASP A 1060 15.57 76.64 15.97
C ASP A 1060 15.53 76.09 14.52
N ILE A 1061 14.36 76.08 13.89
CA ILE A 1061 14.19 75.85 12.43
C ILE A 1061 14.80 77.02 11.64
N ASP A 1062 14.46 78.26 11.97
CA ASP A 1062 14.98 79.47 11.30
C ASP A 1062 16.51 79.60 11.45
N ALA A 1063 17.07 79.10 12.56
CA ALA A 1063 18.51 79.00 12.82
C ALA A 1063 19.19 77.80 12.13
N GLY A 1064 18.46 76.97 11.38
CA GLY A 1064 19.01 75.84 10.62
C GLY A 1064 19.48 74.66 11.47
N LEU A 1065 18.96 74.49 12.69
CA LEU A 1065 19.38 73.42 13.63
C LEU A 1065 18.73 72.06 13.34
N PHE A 1066 17.83 71.98 12.37
CA PHE A 1066 17.06 70.79 12.01
C PHE A 1066 17.54 70.15 10.69
N VAL A 1067 17.60 68.81 10.70
CA VAL A 1067 17.85 67.95 9.53
C VAL A 1067 16.62 67.87 8.63
N GLU A 1068 15.45 67.83 9.26
CA GLU A 1068 14.14 67.93 8.63
C GLU A 1068 13.13 68.51 9.61
N HIS A 1069 12.02 69.04 9.10
CA HIS A 1069 10.86 69.42 9.88
C HIS A 1069 9.57 69.26 9.07
N ALA A 1070 8.46 68.97 9.72
CA ALA A 1070 7.13 68.87 9.10
C ALA A 1070 6.02 69.40 10.04
N GLU A 1071 4.95 69.95 9.48
CA GLU A 1071 3.72 70.24 10.25
C GLU A 1071 2.70 69.12 10.07
N VAL A 1072 2.59 68.27 11.10
CA VAL A 1072 1.73 67.09 11.09
C VAL A 1072 0.55 67.33 12.02
N HIS A 1073 -0.66 67.34 11.44
CA HIS A 1073 -1.93 67.59 12.15
C HIS A 1073 -1.94 68.86 13.03
N GLY A 1074 -1.25 69.93 12.60
CA GLY A 1074 -1.21 71.23 13.31
C GLY A 1074 -0.12 71.37 14.38
N ASN A 1075 0.77 70.37 14.50
CA ASN A 1075 1.94 70.43 15.37
C ASN A 1075 3.21 70.34 14.52
N LEU A 1076 4.26 71.08 14.90
CA LEU A 1076 5.56 70.91 14.27
C LEU A 1076 6.26 69.68 14.85
N TYR A 1077 6.98 68.98 13.98
CA TYR A 1077 7.92 67.91 14.28
C TYR A 1077 9.24 68.19 13.56
N GLY A 1078 10.34 67.65 14.05
CA GLY A 1078 11.61 67.68 13.33
C GLY A 1078 12.76 67.02 14.08
N THR A 1079 13.75 66.54 13.35
CA THR A 1079 14.95 65.88 13.89
C THR A 1079 16.12 66.87 13.92
N SER A 1080 16.67 67.16 15.10
CA SER A 1080 17.78 68.12 15.22
C SER A 1080 19.11 67.53 14.75
N ILE A 1081 19.99 68.37 14.19
CA ILE A 1081 21.33 67.97 13.73
C ILE A 1081 22.14 67.37 14.89
N ALA A 1082 22.00 67.91 16.09
CA ALA A 1082 22.63 67.39 17.31
C ALA A 1082 22.18 65.95 17.63
N ALA A 1083 20.87 65.67 17.60
CA ALA A 1083 20.33 64.35 17.90
C ALA A 1083 20.84 63.26 16.93
N VAL A 1084 20.99 63.59 15.64
CA VAL A 1084 21.57 62.69 14.64
C VAL A 1084 23.07 62.48 14.89
N GLN A 1085 23.82 63.58 15.08
CA GLN A 1085 25.26 63.51 15.36
C GLN A 1085 25.59 62.72 16.63
N ASP A 1086 24.78 62.82 17.68
CA ASP A 1086 25.04 62.13 18.96
C ASP A 1086 24.76 60.63 18.93
N VAL A 1087 24.11 60.12 17.86
CA VAL A 1087 24.09 58.68 17.54
C VAL A 1087 25.31 58.31 16.69
N MET A 1088 25.63 59.09 15.65
CA MET A 1088 26.78 58.84 14.76
C MET A 1088 28.12 58.85 15.51
N LYS A 1089 28.33 59.80 16.46
CA LYS A 1089 29.52 59.88 17.34
C LYS A 1089 29.75 58.62 18.17
N LYS A 1090 28.69 57.83 18.45
CA LYS A 1090 28.75 56.57 19.20
C LYS A 1090 29.06 55.37 18.29
N GLY A 1091 29.40 55.60 17.02
CA GLY A 1091 29.72 54.58 16.01
C GLY A 1091 28.51 53.86 15.43
N ARG A 1092 27.30 54.36 15.69
CA ARG A 1092 26.03 53.66 15.38
C ARG A 1092 25.33 54.24 14.16
N VAL A 1093 24.53 53.42 13.48
CA VAL A 1093 23.59 53.89 12.46
C VAL A 1093 22.42 54.60 13.14
N CYS A 1094 22.13 55.83 12.70
CA CYS A 1094 21.04 56.63 13.26
C CYS A 1094 19.69 56.31 12.57
N LEU A 1095 18.71 55.84 13.34
CA LEU A 1095 17.36 55.54 12.86
C LEU A 1095 16.47 56.79 12.99
N LEU A 1096 15.85 57.20 11.87
CA LEU A 1096 14.99 58.38 11.76
C LEU A 1096 13.55 57.94 11.42
N ASP A 1097 12.62 57.90 12.37
CA ASP A 1097 11.19 57.58 12.15
C ASP A 1097 10.42 58.87 11.80
N ILE A 1098 10.48 59.27 10.53
CA ILE A 1098 10.03 60.57 10.01
C ILE A 1098 8.95 60.43 8.93
N ASP A 1099 8.18 61.48 8.66
CA ASP A 1099 7.15 61.45 7.61
C ASP A 1099 7.75 61.55 6.19
N VAL A 1100 6.91 61.41 5.16
CA VAL A 1100 7.37 61.36 3.76
C VAL A 1100 7.94 62.72 3.28
N GLN A 1101 7.47 63.84 3.84
CA GLN A 1101 7.98 65.18 3.56
C GLN A 1101 9.32 65.42 4.27
N GLY A 1102 9.46 64.92 5.50
CA GLY A 1102 10.73 64.86 6.21
C GLY A 1102 11.76 64.01 5.44
N ALA A 1103 11.35 62.84 4.95
CA ALA A 1103 12.20 61.96 4.13
C ALA A 1103 12.64 62.62 2.81
N GLU A 1104 11.76 63.37 2.14
CA GLU A 1104 12.13 64.21 1.00
C GLU A 1104 13.11 65.32 1.37
N SER A 1105 12.99 65.91 2.56
CA SER A 1105 13.87 66.97 3.05
C SER A 1105 15.28 66.43 3.36
N VAL A 1106 15.37 65.28 4.03
CA VAL A 1106 16.65 64.56 4.21
C VAL A 1106 17.29 64.22 2.87
N ARG A 1107 16.50 63.80 1.86
CA ARG A 1107 16.97 63.49 0.50
C ARG A 1107 17.51 64.71 -0.25
N LYS A 1108 17.02 65.91 0.05
CA LYS A 1108 17.51 67.19 -0.49
C LYS A 1108 18.71 67.73 0.30
N SER A 1109 18.96 67.23 1.51
CA SER A 1109 20.06 67.63 2.38
C SER A 1109 21.41 66.98 2.01
N SER A 1110 22.50 67.50 2.58
CA SER A 1110 23.83 66.91 2.49
C SER A 1110 23.93 65.49 3.09
N LEU A 1111 23.05 65.13 4.03
CA LEU A 1111 23.02 63.81 4.67
C LEU A 1111 22.54 62.69 3.73
N SER A 1112 21.86 63.01 2.62
CA SER A 1112 21.29 61.99 1.72
C SER A 1112 22.32 60.99 1.16
N LYS A 1113 23.61 61.35 1.10
CA LYS A 1113 24.69 60.45 0.65
C LYS A 1113 25.12 59.42 1.70
N MET A 1114 24.65 59.57 2.93
CA MET A 1114 24.92 58.68 4.08
C MET A 1114 23.62 58.06 4.63
N CYS A 1115 22.51 58.16 3.89
CA CYS A 1115 21.20 57.65 4.29
C CYS A 1115 20.74 56.50 3.38
N SER A 1116 20.21 55.43 3.96
CA SER A 1116 19.25 54.56 3.25
C SER A 1116 17.82 55.00 3.56
N PHE A 1117 16.92 54.89 2.58
CA PHE A 1117 15.52 55.29 2.66
C PHE A 1117 14.59 54.07 2.59
N VAL A 1118 13.94 53.77 3.71
CA VAL A 1118 13.06 52.61 3.90
C VAL A 1118 11.60 53.06 4.00
N PHE A 1119 10.75 52.56 3.09
CA PHE A 1119 9.30 52.83 3.10
C PHE A 1119 8.50 51.63 3.62
N PHE A 1120 7.66 51.86 4.62
CA PHE A 1120 6.71 50.88 5.14
C PHE A 1120 5.33 51.16 4.55
N ALA A 1121 4.92 50.37 3.56
CA ALA A 1121 3.60 50.48 2.94
C ALA A 1121 2.60 49.48 3.56
N PRO A 1122 1.33 49.89 3.80
CA PRO A 1122 0.26 48.92 3.97
C PRO A 1122 0.01 48.21 2.62
N PRO A 1123 -0.29 46.90 2.59
CA PRO A 1123 -0.58 46.23 1.32
C PRO A 1123 -1.86 46.68 0.62
N THR A 1124 -2.84 47.25 1.35
CA THR A 1124 -4.03 47.92 0.80
C THR A 1124 -4.46 49.08 1.71
N ALA A 1125 -5.21 50.04 1.17
CA ALA A 1125 -5.81 51.12 1.95
C ALA A 1125 -6.83 50.62 2.99
N ALA A 1126 -7.61 49.57 2.67
CA ALA A 1126 -8.59 48.99 3.60
C ALA A 1126 -7.93 48.39 4.85
N VAL A 1127 -6.77 47.72 4.68
CA VAL A 1127 -5.96 47.20 5.80
C VAL A 1127 -5.42 48.33 6.67
N LEU A 1128 -5.05 49.46 6.07
CA LEU A 1128 -4.58 50.64 6.81
C LEU A 1128 -5.72 51.26 7.64
N GLU A 1129 -6.91 51.39 7.06
CA GLU A 1129 -8.11 51.84 7.76
C GLU A 1129 -8.46 50.90 8.92
N GLN A 1130 -8.46 49.58 8.70
CA GLN A 1130 -8.70 48.57 9.74
C GLN A 1130 -7.68 48.70 10.90
N ARG A 1131 -6.40 48.95 10.60
CA ARG A 1131 -5.34 49.17 11.62
C ARG A 1131 -5.45 50.50 12.36
N LEU A 1132 -6.06 51.52 11.75
CA LEU A 1132 -6.37 52.79 12.44
C LEU A 1132 -7.58 52.61 13.36
N ARG A 1133 -8.67 52.00 12.87
CA ARG A 1133 -9.89 51.71 13.61
C ARG A 1133 -9.66 50.77 14.80
N GLY A 1134 -8.88 49.71 14.61
CA GLY A 1134 -8.59 48.70 15.64
C GLY A 1134 -7.81 49.20 16.87
N ARG A 1135 -7.38 50.46 16.90
CA ARG A 1135 -6.68 51.07 18.05
C ARG A 1135 -7.61 51.54 19.17
N GLY A 1136 -8.92 51.64 18.93
CA GLY A 1136 -9.96 51.89 19.95
C GLY A 1136 -9.85 53.20 20.75
N THR A 1137 -8.97 54.12 20.35
CA THR A 1137 -8.53 55.27 21.17
C THR A 1137 -8.89 56.63 20.57
N GLU A 1138 -9.57 56.66 19.42
CA GLU A 1138 -9.81 57.88 18.63
C GLU A 1138 -11.24 57.91 18.05
N THR A 1139 -11.77 59.12 17.85
CA THR A 1139 -13.11 59.33 17.28
C THR A 1139 -13.11 59.18 15.76
N GLU A 1140 -14.28 58.97 15.15
CA GLU A 1140 -14.41 58.78 13.71
C GLU A 1140 -13.80 59.93 12.90
N GLU A 1141 -13.99 61.18 13.29
CA GLU A 1141 -13.43 62.34 12.56
C GLU A 1141 -11.90 62.39 12.64
N LYS A 1142 -11.31 61.86 13.72
CA LYS A 1142 -9.85 61.73 13.87
C LYS A 1142 -9.32 60.59 13.00
N ILE A 1143 -10.03 59.46 12.94
CA ILE A 1143 -9.70 58.31 12.08
C ILE A 1143 -9.77 58.74 10.60
N GLN A 1144 -10.83 59.42 10.18
CA GLN A 1144 -10.98 59.93 8.80
C GLN A 1144 -9.88 60.94 8.43
N LYS A 1145 -9.55 61.87 9.33
CA LYS A 1145 -8.43 62.82 9.13
C LYS A 1145 -7.06 62.12 9.02
N ARG A 1146 -6.85 61.00 9.72
CA ARG A 1146 -5.64 60.18 9.58
C ARG A 1146 -5.64 59.38 8.29
N LEU A 1147 -6.75 58.77 7.91
CA LEU A 1147 -6.87 58.04 6.64
C LEU A 1147 -6.59 58.97 5.45
N ALA A 1148 -7.14 60.18 5.44
CA ALA A 1148 -6.88 61.21 4.43
C ALA A 1148 -5.45 61.80 4.45
N ALA A 1149 -4.70 61.66 5.55
CA ALA A 1149 -3.26 61.94 5.57
C ALA A 1149 -2.46 60.76 5.01
N SER A 1150 -2.74 59.56 5.50
CA SER A 1150 -2.10 58.31 5.12
C SER A 1150 -2.27 57.94 3.63
N LEU A 1151 -3.40 58.28 3.01
CA LEU A 1151 -3.62 58.14 1.57
C LEU A 1151 -2.76 59.12 0.76
N ARG A 1152 -2.45 60.31 1.28
CA ARG A 1152 -1.52 61.25 0.63
C ARG A 1152 -0.08 60.77 0.74
N GLU A 1153 0.34 60.28 1.91
CA GLU A 1153 1.64 59.62 2.10
C GLU A 1153 1.84 58.43 1.14
N LEU A 1154 0.79 57.63 0.91
CA LEU A 1154 0.77 56.57 -0.11
C LEU A 1154 0.92 57.12 -1.54
N SER A 1155 0.17 58.16 -1.91
CA SER A 1155 0.24 58.73 -3.27
C SER A 1155 1.63 59.29 -3.63
N ILE A 1156 2.41 59.76 -2.65
CA ILE A 1156 3.80 60.19 -2.86
C ILE A 1156 4.71 58.98 -3.13
N TYR A 1157 4.52 57.88 -2.39
CA TYR A 1157 5.21 56.62 -2.68
C TYR A 1157 4.83 56.04 -4.06
N GLU A 1158 3.54 56.09 -4.44
CA GLU A 1158 3.06 55.60 -5.74
C GLU A 1158 3.53 56.47 -6.91
N GLY A 1159 3.70 57.78 -6.71
CA GLY A 1159 4.27 58.69 -7.69
C GLY A 1159 5.78 58.53 -7.90
N ASN A 1160 6.52 57.97 -6.92
CA ASN A 1160 7.93 57.64 -7.06
C ASN A 1160 8.33 56.41 -6.21
N PRO A 1161 7.97 55.18 -6.65
CA PRO A 1161 8.35 53.94 -5.96
C PRO A 1161 9.83 53.60 -6.15
N ASP A 1162 10.53 54.34 -7.02
CA ASP A 1162 11.95 54.21 -7.34
C ASP A 1162 12.86 54.99 -6.38
N ALA A 1163 12.28 55.86 -5.55
CA ALA A 1163 13.00 56.59 -4.51
C ALA A 1163 13.52 55.70 -3.36
N TRP A 1164 12.97 54.50 -3.14
CA TRP A 1164 13.13 53.77 -1.87
C TRP A 1164 14.07 52.58 -1.99
N ASP A 1165 15.13 52.57 -1.17
CA ASP A 1165 16.15 51.52 -1.12
C ASP A 1165 15.60 50.19 -0.60
N LEU A 1166 14.61 50.27 0.30
CA LEU A 1166 13.79 49.15 0.72
C LEU A 1166 12.33 49.61 0.81
N THR A 1167 11.41 48.88 0.17
CA THR A 1167 9.97 48.96 0.48
C THR A 1167 9.52 47.68 1.17
N LEU A 1168 8.83 47.80 2.31
CA LEU A 1168 8.19 46.70 3.02
C LEU A 1168 6.67 46.79 2.90
N LYS A 1169 6.02 45.71 2.46
CA LYS A 1169 4.55 45.57 2.32
C LYS A 1169 4.11 44.28 3.03
N PHE A 1170 3.48 44.40 4.20
CA PHE A 1170 3.20 43.23 5.07
C PHE A 1170 1.90 43.31 5.89
N TYR A 1171 1.32 42.15 6.18
CA TYR A 1171 0.24 41.91 7.14
C TYR A 1171 0.76 41.90 8.58
N ASN A 1172 -0.10 42.10 9.58
CA ASN A 1172 0.36 42.15 10.98
C ASN A 1172 0.97 40.81 11.41
N GLU A 1173 0.36 39.69 11.04
CA GLU A 1173 0.91 38.34 11.25
C GLU A 1173 2.25 38.12 10.54
N GLN A 1174 2.48 38.81 9.42
CA GLN A 1174 3.75 38.77 8.67
C GLN A 1174 4.85 39.64 9.30
N GLY A 1175 4.62 40.28 10.45
CA GLY A 1175 5.60 41.14 11.13
C GLY A 1175 6.95 40.46 11.41
N GLU A 1176 6.95 39.15 11.71
CA GLU A 1176 8.19 38.36 11.88
C GLU A 1176 8.96 38.12 10.57
N ILE A 1177 8.28 38.16 9.42
CA ILE A 1177 8.90 38.04 8.09
C ILE A 1177 9.43 39.40 7.66
N ALA A 1178 8.60 40.45 7.76
CA ALA A 1178 9.00 41.82 7.48
C ALA A 1178 10.21 42.27 8.33
N TYR A 1179 10.27 41.86 9.60
CA TYR A 1179 11.44 42.10 10.46
C TYR A 1179 12.71 41.42 9.96
N LYS A 1180 12.63 40.19 9.43
CA LYS A 1180 13.79 39.47 8.89
C LYS A 1180 14.34 40.16 7.64
N GLU A 1181 13.47 40.59 6.72
CA GLU A 1181 13.88 41.32 5.53
C GLU A 1181 14.46 42.70 5.88
N PHE A 1182 13.81 43.44 6.79
CA PHE A 1182 14.29 44.73 7.31
C PHE A 1182 15.69 44.62 7.93
N ARG A 1183 15.89 43.63 8.80
CA ARG A 1183 17.20 43.31 9.40
C ARG A 1183 18.22 42.90 8.34
N ALA A 1184 17.86 42.01 7.41
CA ALA A 1184 18.78 41.52 6.39
C ALA A 1184 19.29 42.65 5.48
N PHE A 1185 18.39 43.58 5.10
CA PHE A 1185 18.76 44.82 4.42
C PHE A 1185 19.76 45.63 5.24
N LEU A 1186 19.44 46.03 6.48
CA LEU A 1186 20.35 46.87 7.27
C LEU A 1186 21.70 46.19 7.58
N GLN A 1187 21.71 44.88 7.85
CA GLN A 1187 22.94 44.10 8.02
C GLN A 1187 23.77 43.94 6.74
N SER A 1188 23.20 44.20 5.55
CA SER A 1188 23.96 44.31 4.30
C SER A 1188 24.63 45.66 4.12
N GLN A 1189 24.08 46.74 4.70
CA GLN A 1189 24.57 48.11 4.55
C GLN A 1189 25.61 48.53 5.61
N ILE A 1190 25.86 47.70 6.64
CA ILE A 1190 26.81 47.96 7.75
C ILE A 1190 28.16 47.23 7.57
N LYS A 1191 28.22 46.27 6.63
CA LYS A 1191 29.42 45.50 6.30
C LYS A 1191 30.42 46.35 5.51
#